data_AF-T0JAQ9-F1
#
_entry.id   AF-T0JAQ9-F1
#
_cell.length_a   1.000
_cell.length_b   1.000
_cell.length_c   1.000
_cell.angle_alpha   90.00
_cell.angle_beta   90.00
_cell.angle_gamma   90.00
#
_symmetry.space_group_name_H-M   'P 1'
#
loop_
_entity.id
_entity.type
_entity.pdbx_description
1 polymer ?
#
loop_
_entity_poly.entity_id
_entity_poly.type
_entity_poly.pdbx_seq_one_letter_code
_entity_poly.pdbx_strand_id
1 'polypeptide(L)'
;MRVGRVRDYLQHENGLVTYEIRFPNGKQDDFSELDLFVRPWNAPEDPAEMLAAGGAESQFLHDRRQAALTPLRGLTSAAQGLTALLSAGIDFVPHQVAAVRRVLSDPVQRYLLADEVGLGKTIEAGLIIRQHLIDNPDTEVLIATPSALCEQWRHELSDKLRLDQFGEPFECCSHADIAQISRTPDVLVIDEAHHLVGLDDGPLAASAARLRELARDVPVLLLLSATPPLGEEARFLALLNLLDPLTHPLDDLDGFRLKLEQRRAIGRLLLSLDPDASGIVLRQRGAELVRSFPDDPVVQDLAPQMIAATREAPDRLVDLCGALKEHVADSYRIHQRLIRSRRADAQGWEFRPRGPDGGAMSHVRTEGDPSDDLAVLLGTLEDWRSAAVDSLVDGGDGAPLLSTRYRDLLGALSEGADAFRAWLAAATPIFAGEAEILNALRDQAEEYDDADRIETMVESVRRLIKTLRTDVDHPKIVVFATTTALAVAFHEALENGLNDTPCLLLVEGGKAGEDDEDGLGAFAQTPDTAVLIVDRSAEEGLNLSFADAIVHLDLPMSAARIEQRIGRLDRYGRRQGIIRHRILLPSDEDESPFAAWQTLLADGLSIFHRSISDVQFLLEDFETRALHALLLTGPHALVSLAEEIRSQIADERKSQDEQYALDRIALAEEPVETFIQALDDAEADEAALEAGVDQWLIGTLQLKKRPFAWPVEDPFKLAITKETLIPRLPWQQQLELDDSQPLSWKRRIATRRTAVTLLRPGTPLIDVLTRFTRWDDRGTAFVTYRPVSDWQGDAWIGFKLCFTIEPSLDMADLLAPSRAELAASRRAQRYFAQSEQTLFLDINGEAVTDPALLAVLSKPYNSHGKGPSADINLGSRPHILADYIDPSVFPVVCRRVRDGARQTLSEQPAVLDAITAATTLAASDLQRRRNRLQRRQSAGDTMAREDIALIESILPSIESPTIRLDAMGCFILGPAITRTVHG
;
A
#
# COMPACT_ATOMS: atom_id res chain seq x y z
N MET A 1 -13.33 -51.33 0.17
CA MET A 1 -13.67 -50.21 1.07
C MET A 1 -14.91 -49.49 0.57
N ARG A 2 -15.80 -49.01 1.45
CA ARG A 2 -16.88 -48.08 1.12
C ARG A 2 -16.74 -46.88 2.04
N VAL A 3 -16.80 -45.67 1.48
CA VAL A 3 -16.72 -44.43 2.26
C VAL A 3 -18.13 -43.99 2.65
N GLY A 4 -18.33 -43.62 3.92
CA GLY A 4 -19.58 -43.05 4.41
C GLY A 4 -19.36 -42.02 5.51
N ARG A 5 -20.39 -41.24 5.83
CA ARG A 5 -20.38 -40.15 6.81
C ARG A 5 -20.83 -40.65 8.18
N VAL A 6 -20.02 -40.42 9.21
CA VAL A 6 -20.44 -40.61 10.60
C VAL A 6 -21.61 -39.66 10.91
N ARG A 7 -22.74 -40.22 11.32
CA ARG A 7 -23.99 -39.54 11.67
C ARG A 7 -24.12 -39.38 13.17
N ASP A 8 -23.82 -40.44 13.88
CA ASP A 8 -23.88 -40.55 15.33
C ASP A 8 -22.84 -41.57 15.81
N TYR A 9 -22.62 -41.67 17.11
CA TYR A 9 -21.77 -42.70 17.69
C TYR A 9 -22.28 -43.16 19.05
N LEU A 10 -22.04 -44.43 19.35
CA LEU A 10 -22.33 -45.05 20.63
C LEU A 10 -21.02 -45.53 21.24
N GLN A 11 -20.64 -44.95 22.38
CA GLN A 11 -19.52 -45.45 23.17
C GLN A 11 -20.00 -46.56 24.11
N HIS A 12 -19.40 -47.74 24.00
CA HIS A 12 -19.71 -48.91 24.83
C HIS A 12 -18.95 -48.84 26.17
N GLU A 13 -19.43 -49.59 27.18
CA GLU A 13 -18.80 -49.65 28.52
C GLU A 13 -17.35 -50.15 28.49
N ASN A 14 -16.96 -50.90 27.45
CA ASN A 14 -15.60 -51.38 27.24
C ASN A 14 -14.66 -50.35 26.56
N GLY A 15 -15.16 -49.14 26.27
CA GLY A 15 -14.41 -48.05 25.66
C GLY A 15 -14.44 -48.01 24.13
N LEU A 16 -14.90 -49.06 23.44
CA LEU A 16 -15.02 -49.08 21.98
C LEU A 16 -16.17 -48.18 21.51
N VAL A 17 -15.99 -47.51 20.38
CA VAL A 17 -17.03 -46.72 19.74
C VAL A 17 -17.63 -47.45 18.54
N THR A 18 -18.96 -47.48 18.45
CA THR A 18 -19.67 -47.83 17.22
C THR A 18 -20.17 -46.56 16.56
N TYR A 19 -19.86 -46.38 15.29
CA TYR A 19 -20.27 -45.23 14.51
C TYR A 19 -21.43 -45.59 13.60
N GLU A 20 -22.49 -44.79 13.62
CA GLU A 20 -23.55 -44.85 12.63
C GLU A 20 -23.02 -44.18 11.35
N ILE A 21 -22.88 -44.93 10.26
CA ILE A 21 -22.33 -44.44 9.01
C ILE A 21 -23.40 -44.37 7.93
N ARG A 22 -23.59 -43.18 7.36
CA ARG A 22 -24.41 -42.95 6.17
C ARG A 22 -23.58 -42.98 4.90
N PHE A 23 -23.85 -43.92 4.01
CA PHE A 23 -23.24 -44.01 2.70
C PHE A 23 -23.83 -43.03 1.67
N PRO A 24 -23.12 -42.71 0.58
CA PRO A 24 -23.59 -41.79 -0.47
C PRO A 24 -24.91 -42.18 -1.14
N ASN A 25 -25.29 -43.47 -1.08
CA ASN A 25 -26.58 -43.96 -1.58
C ASN A 25 -27.74 -43.78 -0.58
N GLY A 26 -27.51 -43.06 0.53
CA GLY A 26 -28.49 -42.82 1.58
C GLY A 26 -28.69 -43.98 2.55
N LYS A 27 -28.06 -45.14 2.33
CA LYS A 27 -28.10 -46.26 3.29
C LYS A 27 -27.31 -45.92 4.53
N GLN A 28 -27.80 -46.37 5.68
CA GLN A 28 -27.14 -46.23 6.97
C GLN A 28 -26.81 -47.63 7.49
N ASP A 29 -25.65 -47.76 8.12
CA ASP A 29 -25.19 -48.99 8.75
C ASP A 29 -24.21 -48.65 9.87
N ASP A 30 -24.14 -49.50 10.88
CA ASP A 30 -23.34 -49.28 12.08
C ASP A 30 -22.03 -50.06 12.00
N PHE A 31 -20.91 -49.41 12.29
CA PHE A 31 -19.58 -50.03 12.24
C PHE A 31 -18.82 -49.80 13.52
N SER A 32 -18.15 -50.85 14.00
CA SER A 32 -17.16 -50.72 15.07
C SER A 32 -16.00 -49.83 14.61
N GLU A 33 -15.43 -49.03 15.50
CA GLU A 33 -14.19 -48.28 15.22
C GLU A 33 -13.05 -49.16 14.68
N LEU A 34 -13.03 -50.44 15.06
CA LEU A 34 -12.06 -51.44 14.60
C LEU A 34 -12.23 -51.83 13.12
N ASP A 35 -13.45 -51.68 12.60
CA ASP A 35 -13.79 -52.00 11.21
C ASP A 35 -13.68 -50.75 10.30
N LEU A 36 -13.31 -49.61 10.88
CA LEU A 36 -13.23 -48.34 10.19
C LEU A 36 -11.80 -47.92 9.96
N PHE A 37 -11.56 -47.48 8.74
CA PHE A 37 -10.40 -46.68 8.41
C PHE A 37 -10.84 -45.23 8.48
N VAL A 38 -10.44 -44.53 9.54
CA VAL A 38 -10.65 -43.09 9.65
C VAL A 38 -9.73 -42.43 8.63
N ARG A 39 -10.28 -41.49 7.84
CA ARG A 39 -9.47 -40.63 6.97
C ARG A 39 -8.36 -39.98 7.80
N PRO A 40 -7.15 -39.83 7.26
CA PRO A 40 -5.97 -39.59 8.08
C PRO A 40 -6.13 -38.33 8.95
N TRP A 41 -5.57 -38.41 10.16
CA TRP A 41 -5.38 -37.26 11.06
C TRP A 41 -4.44 -36.22 10.41
N ASN A 42 -3.61 -36.64 9.46
CA ASN A 42 -2.65 -35.84 8.70
C ASN A 42 -3.07 -35.68 7.23
N ALA A 43 -2.53 -34.68 6.54
CA ALA A 43 -2.80 -34.47 5.11
C ALA A 43 -2.42 -35.72 4.28
N PRO A 44 -3.12 -36.00 3.17
CA PRO A 44 -2.75 -37.09 2.28
C PRO A 44 -1.38 -36.82 1.66
N GLU A 45 -0.35 -37.59 2.08
CA GLU A 45 1.03 -37.40 1.64
C GLU A 45 1.21 -37.68 0.14
N ASP A 46 0.41 -38.60 -0.43
CA ASP A 46 0.49 -38.95 -1.85
C ASP A 46 -0.87 -39.42 -2.43
N PRO A 47 -1.52 -38.60 -3.30
CA PRO A 47 -2.76 -38.98 -3.98
C PRO A 47 -2.69 -40.28 -4.79
N ALA A 48 -1.50 -40.67 -5.28
CA ALA A 48 -1.35 -41.92 -6.01
C ALA A 48 -1.48 -43.14 -5.09
N GLU A 49 -1.01 -43.05 -3.84
CA GLU A 49 -1.19 -44.12 -2.85
C GLU A 49 -2.65 -44.22 -2.41
N MET A 50 -3.37 -43.09 -2.32
CA MET A 50 -4.82 -43.10 -2.07
C MET A 50 -5.57 -43.80 -3.21
N LEU A 51 -5.23 -43.46 -4.46
CA LEU A 51 -5.82 -44.09 -5.64
C LEU A 51 -5.49 -45.59 -5.69
N ALA A 52 -4.23 -45.96 -5.41
CA ALA A 52 -3.75 -47.34 -5.36
C ALA A 52 -4.46 -48.19 -4.28
N ALA A 53 -4.78 -47.59 -3.13
CA ALA A 53 -5.56 -48.24 -2.07
C ALA A 53 -7.06 -48.35 -2.38
N GLY A 54 -7.51 -47.80 -3.52
CA GLY A 54 -8.93 -47.74 -3.90
C GLY A 54 -9.72 -46.65 -3.17
N GLY A 55 -9.03 -45.67 -2.56
CA GLY A 55 -9.61 -44.52 -1.86
C GLY A 55 -10.06 -43.39 -2.80
N ALA A 56 -10.58 -43.72 -3.98
CA ALA A 56 -10.97 -42.75 -5.00
C ALA A 56 -12.38 -42.21 -4.78
N GLU A 57 -12.55 -40.89 -4.98
CA GLU A 57 -13.84 -40.21 -4.99
C GLU A 57 -14.33 -39.91 -6.42
N SER A 58 -15.38 -39.09 -6.55
CA SER A 58 -15.84 -38.64 -7.87
C SER A 58 -15.01 -37.47 -8.39
N GLN A 59 -14.79 -37.43 -9.70
CA GLN A 59 -14.22 -36.27 -10.39
C GLN A 59 -14.97 -34.97 -10.08
N PHE A 60 -16.28 -35.00 -9.79
CA PHE A 60 -17.05 -33.82 -9.37
C PHE A 60 -16.41 -33.02 -8.22
N LEU A 61 -15.81 -33.72 -7.26
CA LEU A 61 -15.14 -33.10 -6.10
C LEU A 61 -13.76 -32.57 -6.48
N HIS A 62 -13.04 -33.32 -7.33
CA HIS A 62 -11.77 -32.88 -7.91
C HIS A 62 -11.94 -31.58 -8.70
N ASP A 63 -12.92 -31.52 -9.61
CA ASP A 63 -13.15 -30.36 -10.47
C ASP A 63 -13.43 -29.08 -9.64
N ARG A 64 -14.22 -29.20 -8.56
CA ARG A 64 -14.53 -28.06 -7.67
C ARG A 64 -13.35 -27.63 -6.80
N ARG A 65 -12.60 -28.61 -6.28
CA ARG A 65 -11.37 -28.35 -5.53
C ARG A 65 -10.36 -27.60 -6.41
N GLN A 66 -10.15 -28.07 -7.64
CA GLN A 66 -9.24 -27.43 -8.59
C GLN A 66 -9.74 -26.04 -9.02
N ALA A 67 -11.05 -25.88 -9.25
CA ALA A 67 -11.64 -24.58 -9.55
C ALA A 67 -11.38 -23.52 -8.46
N ALA A 68 -11.24 -23.93 -7.19
CA ALA A 68 -10.86 -23.04 -6.10
C ALA A 68 -9.34 -22.85 -5.99
N LEU A 69 -8.55 -23.93 -6.07
CA LEU A 69 -7.10 -23.87 -5.82
C LEU A 69 -6.32 -23.15 -6.93
N THR A 70 -6.63 -23.42 -8.20
CA THR A 70 -5.87 -22.84 -9.33
C THR A 70 -5.82 -21.31 -9.29
N PRO A 71 -6.94 -20.56 -9.17
CA PRO A 71 -6.87 -19.11 -9.11
C PRO A 71 -6.19 -18.60 -7.82
N LEU A 72 -6.42 -19.23 -6.66
CA LEU A 72 -5.74 -18.86 -5.40
C LEU A 72 -4.22 -19.04 -5.47
N ARG A 73 -3.75 -20.09 -6.15
CA ARG A 73 -2.33 -20.35 -6.35
C ARG A 73 -1.71 -19.43 -7.40
N GLY A 74 -2.46 -19.08 -8.45
CA GLY A 74 -2.08 -18.04 -9.41
C GLY A 74 -1.82 -16.71 -8.72
N LEU A 75 -2.71 -16.29 -7.83
CA LEU A 75 -2.55 -15.10 -7.00
C LEU A 75 -1.30 -15.17 -6.09
N THR A 76 -1.10 -16.30 -5.42
CA THR A 76 0.08 -16.50 -4.55
C THR A 76 1.38 -16.48 -5.35
N SER A 77 1.38 -17.07 -6.56
CA SER A 77 2.52 -17.04 -7.48
C SER A 77 2.83 -15.61 -7.95
N ALA A 78 1.81 -14.84 -8.31
CA ALA A 78 1.97 -13.44 -8.72
C ALA A 78 2.52 -12.57 -7.58
N ALA A 79 2.11 -12.84 -6.34
CA ALA A 79 2.58 -12.11 -5.16
C ALA A 79 4.05 -12.36 -4.80
N GLN A 80 4.69 -13.42 -5.31
CA GLN A 80 6.09 -13.76 -5.01
C GLN A 80 6.39 -13.78 -3.49
N GLY A 81 5.42 -14.27 -2.70
CA GLY A 81 5.47 -14.31 -1.23
C GLY A 81 4.98 -13.05 -0.51
N LEU A 82 4.67 -11.95 -1.21
CA LEU A 82 4.22 -10.68 -0.61
C LEU A 82 2.69 -10.57 -0.56
N THR A 83 2.05 -11.50 0.14
CA THR A 83 0.58 -11.62 0.23
C THR A 83 -0.09 -10.46 0.97
N ALA A 84 0.65 -9.64 1.73
CA ALA A 84 0.12 -8.41 2.34
C ALA A 84 -0.35 -7.40 1.29
N LEU A 85 0.41 -7.24 0.20
CA LEU A 85 0.04 -6.36 -0.91
C LEU A 85 -1.25 -6.85 -1.58
N LEU A 86 -1.31 -8.14 -1.86
CA LEU A 86 -2.45 -8.77 -2.50
C LEU A 86 -3.73 -8.68 -1.64
N SER A 87 -3.65 -8.97 -0.35
CA SER A 87 -4.81 -9.03 0.54
C SER A 87 -5.27 -7.69 1.12
N ALA A 88 -4.46 -6.63 1.00
CA ALA A 88 -4.86 -5.29 1.40
C ALA A 88 -5.86 -4.70 0.39
N GLY A 89 -6.90 -4.04 0.89
CA GLY A 89 -7.92 -3.34 0.09
C GLY A 89 -7.43 -2.00 -0.46
N ILE A 90 -6.24 -1.96 -1.05
CA ILE A 90 -5.60 -0.75 -1.57
C ILE A 90 -5.36 -0.87 -3.08
N ASP A 91 -5.10 0.27 -3.72
CA ASP A 91 -4.58 0.34 -5.09
C ASP A 91 -3.05 0.12 -5.09
N PHE A 92 -2.51 -0.46 -6.17
CA PHE A 92 -1.09 -0.76 -6.28
C PHE A 92 -0.29 0.44 -6.77
N VAL A 93 0.37 1.10 -5.83
CA VAL A 93 1.17 2.29 -6.09
C VAL A 93 2.63 1.92 -6.33
N PRO A 94 3.25 2.21 -7.49
CA PRO A 94 4.60 1.75 -7.81
C PRO A 94 5.64 2.06 -6.73
N HIS A 95 5.70 3.29 -6.22
CA HIS A 95 6.70 3.65 -5.20
C HIS A 95 6.45 2.95 -3.86
N GLN A 96 5.19 2.80 -3.43
CA GLN A 96 4.85 2.10 -2.18
C GLN A 96 5.15 0.60 -2.31
N VAL A 97 4.78 0.00 -3.44
CA VAL A 97 5.09 -1.42 -3.73
C VAL A 97 6.60 -1.62 -3.78
N ALA A 98 7.36 -0.71 -4.40
CA ALA A 98 8.83 -0.75 -4.41
C ALA A 98 9.40 -0.71 -2.99
N ALA A 99 8.92 0.22 -2.16
CA ALA A 99 9.36 0.38 -0.77
C ALA A 99 9.07 -0.88 0.05
N VAL A 100 7.83 -1.35 0.04
CA VAL A 100 7.39 -2.54 0.79
C VAL A 100 8.15 -3.79 0.33
N ARG A 101 8.29 -3.99 -0.99
CA ARG A 101 9.05 -5.11 -1.56
C ARG A 101 10.52 -5.04 -1.15
N ARG A 102 11.13 -3.86 -1.15
CA ARG A 102 12.52 -3.65 -0.73
C ARG A 102 12.72 -4.01 0.74
N VAL A 103 11.84 -3.55 1.64
CA VAL A 103 11.92 -3.82 3.08
C VAL A 103 11.69 -5.31 3.35
N LEU A 104 10.59 -5.89 2.85
CA LEU A 104 10.23 -7.27 3.15
C LEU A 104 11.22 -8.28 2.55
N SER A 105 11.88 -7.92 1.46
CA SER A 105 12.94 -8.72 0.86
C SER A 105 14.30 -8.57 1.56
N ASP A 106 14.46 -7.59 2.45
CA ASP A 106 15.66 -7.48 3.26
C ASP A 106 15.54 -8.41 4.49
N PRO A 107 16.51 -9.31 4.72
CA PRO A 107 16.53 -10.15 5.92
C PRO A 107 16.56 -9.34 7.22
N VAL A 108 17.24 -8.20 7.22
CA VAL A 108 17.26 -7.23 8.32
C VAL A 108 16.42 -6.00 7.96
N GLN A 109 15.31 -5.82 8.67
CA GLN A 109 14.27 -4.86 8.31
C GLN A 109 14.32 -3.63 9.20
N ARG A 110 15.41 -2.86 9.07
CA ARG A 110 15.65 -1.64 9.84
C ARG A 110 15.78 -0.46 8.90
N TYR A 111 14.67 0.22 8.64
CA TYR A 111 14.54 1.19 7.58
C TYR A 111 14.12 2.58 8.07
N LEU A 112 14.64 3.61 7.40
CA LEU A 112 14.12 4.97 7.45
C LEU A 112 13.31 5.21 6.17
N LEU A 113 11.99 5.35 6.31
CA LEU A 113 11.06 5.76 5.27
C LEU A 113 10.97 7.29 5.29
N ALA A 114 11.70 7.91 4.36
CA ALA A 114 11.88 9.36 4.27
C ALA A 114 11.14 9.98 3.07
N ASP A 115 10.07 9.33 2.62
CA ASP A 115 9.24 9.80 1.53
C ASP A 115 8.61 11.16 1.85
N GLU A 116 8.43 11.97 0.81
CA GLU A 116 7.74 13.25 0.88
C GLU A 116 6.36 13.14 1.56
N VAL A 117 5.91 14.21 2.19
CA VAL A 117 4.63 14.27 2.90
C VAL A 117 3.47 13.95 1.94
N GLY A 118 2.62 13.03 2.37
CA GLY A 118 1.45 12.59 1.61
C GLY A 118 1.68 11.44 0.62
N LEU A 119 2.88 10.86 0.54
CA LEU A 119 3.15 9.69 -0.33
C LEU A 119 2.68 8.34 0.22
N GLY A 120 2.19 8.29 1.46
CA GLY A 120 1.60 7.08 2.05
C GLY A 120 2.54 6.24 2.92
N LYS A 121 3.49 6.86 3.63
CA LYS A 121 4.37 6.17 4.60
C LYS A 121 3.62 5.29 5.60
N THR A 122 2.45 5.72 6.06
CA THR A 122 1.58 4.93 6.95
C THR A 122 1.08 3.65 6.28
N ILE A 123 0.74 3.71 4.99
CA ILE A 123 0.32 2.54 4.21
C ILE A 123 1.51 1.60 4.00
N GLU A 124 2.68 2.11 3.64
CA GLU A 124 3.90 1.31 3.48
C GLU A 124 4.26 0.57 4.78
N ALA A 125 4.33 1.30 5.90
CA ALA A 125 4.60 0.73 7.21
C ALA A 125 3.54 -0.30 7.61
N GLY A 126 2.26 0.01 7.40
CA GLY A 126 1.17 -0.90 7.70
C GLY A 126 1.16 -2.17 6.84
N LEU A 127 1.57 -2.10 5.57
CA LEU A 127 1.74 -3.29 4.71
C LEU A 127 2.90 -4.17 5.17
N ILE A 128 3.99 -3.57 5.63
CA ILE A 128 5.12 -4.31 6.23
C ILE A 128 4.66 -5.01 7.50
N ILE A 129 3.97 -4.29 8.41
CA ILE A 129 3.37 -4.87 9.62
C ILE A 129 2.42 -6.02 9.26
N ARG A 130 1.52 -5.78 8.30
CA ARG A 130 0.55 -6.79 7.85
C ARG A 130 1.24 -8.04 7.35
N GLN A 131 2.35 -7.95 6.61
CA GLN A 131 3.09 -9.14 6.20
C GLN A 131 3.66 -9.92 7.39
N HIS A 132 4.19 -9.23 8.41
CA HIS A 132 4.66 -9.92 9.63
C HIS A 132 3.52 -10.60 10.39
N LEU A 133 2.33 -10.00 10.42
CA LEU A 133 1.14 -10.62 11.01
C LEU A 133 0.63 -11.82 10.21
N ILE A 134 0.74 -11.78 8.88
CA ILE A 134 0.47 -12.94 8.02
C ILE A 134 1.49 -14.05 8.28
N ASP A 135 2.77 -13.70 8.40
CA ASP A 135 3.86 -14.64 8.70
C ASP A 135 3.77 -15.17 10.14
N ASN A 136 3.21 -14.42 11.09
CA ASN A 136 2.96 -14.80 12.48
C ASN A 136 1.93 -13.87 13.17
N PRO A 137 0.70 -14.35 13.44
CA PRO A 137 -0.34 -13.54 14.08
C PRO A 137 0.03 -13.03 15.50
N ASP A 138 0.92 -13.73 16.21
CA ASP A 138 1.34 -13.36 17.57
C ASP A 138 2.44 -12.29 17.61
N THR A 139 2.77 -11.66 16.47
CA THR A 139 3.82 -10.64 16.39
C THR A 139 3.47 -9.41 17.23
N GLU A 140 4.31 -9.05 18.20
CA GLU A 140 4.10 -7.84 19.02
C GLU A 140 4.51 -6.58 18.24
N VAL A 141 3.55 -5.71 17.92
CA VAL A 141 3.79 -4.47 17.16
C VAL A 141 3.56 -3.25 18.05
N LEU A 142 4.55 -2.34 18.10
CA LEU A 142 4.43 -1.05 18.77
C LEU A 142 4.61 0.09 17.78
N ILE A 143 3.69 1.05 17.81
CA ILE A 143 3.71 2.25 16.98
C ILE A 143 3.73 3.48 17.89
N ALA A 144 4.78 4.28 17.81
CA ALA A 144 4.89 5.53 18.55
C ALA A 144 4.77 6.74 17.63
N THR A 145 3.83 7.64 17.93
CA THR A 145 3.51 8.80 17.08
C THR A 145 3.29 10.05 17.94
N PRO A 146 3.26 11.26 17.35
CA PRO A 146 2.72 12.44 18.04
C PRO A 146 1.30 12.18 18.55
N SER A 147 0.92 12.72 19.70
CA SER A 147 -0.37 12.42 20.35
C SER A 147 -1.59 12.68 19.47
N ALA A 148 -1.53 13.70 18.61
CA ALA A 148 -2.60 14.04 17.66
C ALA A 148 -2.79 12.99 16.55
N LEU A 149 -1.78 12.15 16.28
CA LEU A 149 -1.80 11.17 15.19
C LEU A 149 -2.14 9.75 15.68
N CYS A 150 -2.19 9.49 16.99
CA CYS A 150 -2.44 8.14 17.52
C CYS A 150 -3.77 7.55 17.03
N GLU A 151 -4.87 8.31 17.11
CA GLU A 151 -6.17 7.84 16.62
C GLU A 151 -6.15 7.62 15.11
N GLN A 152 -5.53 8.52 14.34
CA GLN A 152 -5.42 8.35 12.89
C GLN A 152 -4.72 7.04 12.53
N TRP A 153 -3.62 6.70 13.19
CA TRP A 153 -2.92 5.43 12.98
C TRP A 153 -3.79 4.23 13.32
N ARG A 154 -4.52 4.25 14.44
CA ARG A 154 -5.43 3.16 14.81
C ARG A 154 -6.49 2.92 13.75
N HIS A 155 -7.13 3.98 13.25
CA HIS A 155 -8.14 3.89 12.20
C HIS A 155 -7.55 3.42 10.86
N GLU A 156 -6.40 3.97 10.43
CA GLU A 156 -5.80 3.56 9.16
C GLU A 156 -5.38 2.08 9.14
N LEU A 157 -4.80 1.60 10.24
CA LEU A 157 -4.40 0.20 10.36
C LEU A 157 -5.58 -0.75 10.51
N SER A 158 -6.58 -0.39 11.33
CA SER A 158 -7.73 -1.25 11.60
C SER A 158 -8.72 -1.24 10.44
N ASP A 159 -9.00 -0.08 9.83
CA ASP A 159 -10.05 0.04 8.83
C ASP A 159 -9.53 -0.14 7.41
N LYS A 160 -8.44 0.55 7.03
CA LYS A 160 -7.95 0.48 5.64
C LYS A 160 -7.16 -0.79 5.38
N LEU A 161 -6.23 -1.10 6.29
CA LEU A 161 -5.33 -2.24 6.15
C LEU A 161 -5.84 -3.49 6.86
N ARG A 162 -6.94 -3.40 7.60
CA ARG A 162 -7.63 -4.52 8.21
C ARG A 162 -6.75 -5.41 9.08
N LEU A 163 -5.95 -4.77 9.93
CA LEU A 163 -5.14 -5.45 10.93
C LEU A 163 -6.00 -6.04 12.06
N ASP A 164 -7.22 -5.53 12.28
CA ASP A 164 -8.23 -6.08 13.20
C ASP A 164 -8.53 -7.58 12.99
N GLN A 165 -8.31 -8.10 11.77
CA GLN A 165 -8.46 -9.52 11.45
C GLN A 165 -7.43 -10.43 12.13
N PHE A 166 -6.39 -9.86 12.74
CA PHE A 166 -5.38 -10.57 13.50
C PHE A 166 -5.56 -10.38 15.03
N GLY A 167 -6.74 -9.95 15.48
CA GLY A 167 -7.05 -9.73 16.90
C GLY A 167 -6.72 -8.31 17.37
N GLU A 168 -5.92 -8.17 18.43
CA GLU A 168 -5.35 -6.89 18.89
C GLU A 168 -3.84 -6.84 18.55
N PRO A 169 -3.45 -6.74 17.27
CA PRO A 169 -2.08 -7.05 16.86
C PRO A 169 -1.08 -5.91 17.08
N PHE A 170 -1.53 -4.72 17.50
CA PHE A 170 -0.64 -3.58 17.70
C PHE A 170 -1.06 -2.67 18.84
N GLU A 171 -0.07 -2.05 19.49
CA GLU A 171 -0.24 -0.96 20.43
C GLU A 171 0.18 0.35 19.77
N CYS A 172 -0.63 1.41 19.96
CA CYS A 172 -0.27 2.77 19.52
C CYS A 172 -0.17 3.69 20.73
N CYS A 173 1.00 4.30 20.91
CA CYS A 173 1.31 5.19 22.04
C CYS A 173 1.84 6.54 21.57
N SER A 174 1.78 7.55 22.45
CA SER A 174 2.38 8.85 22.14
C SER A 174 3.91 8.79 22.28
N HIS A 175 4.61 9.72 21.66
CA HIS A 175 6.06 9.90 21.85
C HIS A 175 6.48 10.03 23.32
N ALA A 176 5.66 10.65 24.16
CA ALA A 176 5.94 10.80 25.59
C ALA A 176 5.88 9.46 26.35
N ASP A 177 5.05 8.52 25.88
CA ASP A 177 4.82 7.24 26.54
C ASP A 177 5.90 6.19 26.23
N ILE A 178 6.75 6.43 25.22
CA ILE A 178 7.90 5.56 24.89
C ILE A 178 8.76 5.28 26.13
N ALA A 179 8.94 6.27 27.01
CA ALA A 179 9.72 6.14 28.24
C ALA A 179 9.18 5.05 29.20
N GLN A 180 7.91 4.66 29.07
CA GLN A 180 7.24 3.68 29.93
C GLN A 180 7.30 2.25 29.38
N ILE A 181 7.72 2.08 28.12
CA ILE A 181 7.76 0.78 27.44
C ILE A 181 8.86 -0.09 28.04
N SER A 182 8.48 -1.19 28.68
CA SER A 182 9.40 -2.06 29.43
C SER A 182 10.00 -3.20 28.59
N ARG A 183 9.26 -3.70 27.59
CA ARG A 183 9.67 -4.83 26.74
C ARG A 183 9.97 -4.35 25.32
N THR A 184 10.88 -5.05 24.65
CA THR A 184 11.19 -4.80 23.24
C THR A 184 10.17 -5.55 22.38
N PRO A 185 9.41 -4.86 21.51
CA PRO A 185 8.45 -5.49 20.60
C PRO A 185 9.18 -6.27 19.49
N ASP A 186 8.45 -7.05 18.69
CA ASP A 186 8.96 -7.66 17.46
C ASP A 186 9.12 -6.64 16.34
N VAL A 187 8.19 -5.68 16.27
CA VAL A 187 8.16 -4.59 15.29
C VAL A 187 7.98 -3.26 16.01
N LEU A 188 8.91 -2.33 15.81
CA LEU A 188 8.81 -0.96 16.31
C LEU A 188 8.69 0.02 15.14
N VAL A 189 7.61 0.79 15.14
CA VAL A 189 7.38 1.89 14.19
C VAL A 189 7.41 3.21 14.93
N ILE A 190 8.23 4.16 14.48
CA ILE A 190 8.30 5.50 15.03
C ILE A 190 7.92 6.49 13.95
N ASP A 191 6.76 7.12 14.08
CA ASP A 191 6.33 8.21 13.21
C ASP A 191 6.91 9.55 13.67
N GLU A 192 7.21 10.42 12.73
CA GLU A 192 7.97 11.66 12.93
C GLU A 192 9.20 11.51 13.83
N ALA A 193 10.02 10.50 13.53
CA ALA A 193 11.19 10.12 14.33
C ALA A 193 12.20 11.26 14.54
N HIS A 194 12.21 12.29 13.67
CA HIS A 194 13.07 13.47 13.83
C HIS A 194 12.79 14.27 15.11
N HIS A 195 11.61 14.13 15.73
CA HIS A 195 11.30 14.75 17.02
C HIS A 195 11.95 14.04 18.21
N LEU A 196 12.47 12.83 18.04
CA LEU A 196 13.00 11.98 19.12
C LEU A 196 14.52 11.80 19.06
N VAL A 197 15.23 12.57 18.23
CA VAL A 197 16.68 12.49 18.04
C VAL A 197 17.38 13.79 18.42
N GLY A 198 18.62 13.68 18.91
CA GLY A 198 19.41 14.84 19.32
C GLY A 198 18.87 15.57 20.56
N LEU A 199 18.08 14.87 21.38
CA LEU A 199 17.51 15.40 22.62
C LEU A 199 18.29 14.90 23.84
N ASP A 200 18.93 15.84 24.55
CA ASP A 200 19.59 15.58 25.83
C ASP A 200 18.78 16.11 27.03
N ASP A 201 17.93 17.13 26.81
CA ASP A 201 17.08 17.77 27.82
C ASP A 201 15.65 17.99 27.29
N GLY A 202 14.71 18.26 28.20
CA GLY A 202 13.31 18.57 27.86
C GLY A 202 12.34 17.41 28.04
N PRO A 203 11.05 17.60 27.72
CA PRO A 203 9.97 16.66 28.07
C PRO A 203 10.11 15.29 27.38
N LEU A 204 10.75 15.22 26.21
CA LEU A 204 10.92 13.99 25.44
C LEU A 204 12.31 13.34 25.61
N ALA A 205 13.21 13.89 26.43
CA ALA A 205 14.57 13.35 26.59
C ALA A 205 14.60 11.90 27.11
N ALA A 206 13.70 11.56 28.06
CA ALA A 206 13.56 10.20 28.56
C ALA A 206 13.07 9.23 27.45
N SER A 207 12.12 9.67 26.63
CA SER A 207 11.63 8.90 25.47
C SER A 207 12.73 8.69 24.44
N ALA A 208 13.52 9.71 24.13
CA ALA A 208 14.66 9.61 23.20
C ALA A 208 15.76 8.66 23.72
N ALA A 209 16.03 8.66 25.02
CA ALA A 209 16.93 7.70 25.65
C ALA A 209 16.40 6.27 25.53
N ARG A 210 15.11 6.07 25.85
CA ARG A 210 14.48 4.75 25.78
C ARG A 210 14.38 4.22 24.35
N LEU A 211 14.09 5.08 23.38
CA LEU A 211 14.11 4.73 21.96
C LEU A 211 15.49 4.20 21.53
N ARG A 212 16.59 4.84 21.96
CA ARG A 212 17.95 4.35 21.65
C ARG A 212 18.24 2.96 22.22
N GLU A 213 17.65 2.60 23.35
CA GLU A 213 17.75 1.25 23.92
C GLU A 213 16.93 0.25 23.11
N LEU A 214 15.63 0.53 22.90
CA LEU A 214 14.73 -0.34 22.13
C LEU A 214 15.23 -0.58 20.71
N ALA A 215 15.73 0.48 20.06
CA ALA A 215 16.24 0.40 18.71
C ALA A 215 17.40 -0.59 18.58
N ARG A 216 18.23 -0.83 19.61
CA ARG A 216 19.35 -1.78 19.51
C ARG A 216 18.89 -3.22 19.36
N ASP A 217 17.82 -3.58 20.07
CA ASP A 217 17.42 -4.98 20.25
C ASP A 217 16.23 -5.37 19.37
N VAL A 218 15.47 -4.40 18.84
CA VAL A 218 14.28 -4.69 18.04
C VAL A 218 14.63 -5.37 16.70
N PRO A 219 13.96 -6.49 16.34
CA PRO A 219 14.20 -7.19 15.07
C PRO A 219 13.81 -6.35 13.84
N VAL A 220 12.66 -5.68 13.89
CA VAL A 220 12.14 -4.84 12.81
C VAL A 220 11.96 -3.41 13.31
N LEU A 221 12.66 -2.46 12.69
CA LEU A 221 12.61 -1.04 13.04
C LEU A 221 12.19 -0.23 11.81
N LEU A 222 11.06 0.47 11.89
CA LEU A 222 10.63 1.40 10.85
C LEU A 222 10.62 2.82 11.44
N LEU A 223 11.51 3.67 10.94
CA LEU A 223 11.50 5.09 11.24
C LEU A 223 10.79 5.80 10.10
N LEU A 224 9.68 6.47 10.37
CA LEU A 224 8.99 7.33 9.43
C LEU A 224 9.33 8.76 9.82
N SER A 225 9.89 9.50 8.88
CA SER A 225 10.27 10.89 9.16
C SER A 225 10.38 11.67 7.88
N ALA A 226 10.00 12.94 7.89
CA ALA A 226 10.55 13.85 6.90
C ALA A 226 12.09 13.83 7.00
N THR A 227 12.74 13.81 5.84
CA THR A 227 14.21 13.99 5.80
C THR A 227 14.56 15.40 6.27
N PRO A 228 15.46 15.55 7.24
CA PRO A 228 15.84 16.87 7.74
C PRO A 228 16.40 17.74 6.60
N PRO A 229 16.11 19.05 6.62
CA PRO A 229 16.62 19.98 5.61
C PRO A 229 18.15 20.14 5.72
N LEU A 230 18.72 20.76 4.68
CA LEU A 230 20.12 21.22 4.69
C LEU A 230 20.32 22.15 5.91
N GLY A 231 21.33 21.86 6.75
CA GLY A 231 21.56 22.56 8.03
C GLY A 231 21.24 21.74 9.29
N GLU A 232 20.53 20.61 9.17
CA GLU A 232 20.23 19.70 10.30
C GLU A 232 20.97 18.35 10.20
N GLU A 233 22.22 18.37 9.73
CA GLU A 233 22.98 17.12 9.50
C GLU A 233 23.15 16.30 10.78
N ALA A 234 23.19 16.95 11.95
CA ALA A 234 23.26 16.26 13.24
C ALA A 234 22.03 15.41 13.53
N ARG A 235 20.81 15.90 13.20
CA ARG A 235 19.58 15.11 13.34
C ARG A 235 19.54 13.98 12.33
N PHE A 236 19.97 14.23 11.09
CA PHE A 236 20.01 13.17 10.08
C PHE A 236 21.01 12.07 10.46
N LEU A 237 22.19 12.43 10.96
CA LEU A 237 23.16 11.49 11.51
C LEU A 237 22.56 10.69 12.67
N ALA A 238 21.81 11.35 13.57
CA ALA A 238 21.16 10.68 14.69
C ALA A 238 20.05 9.71 14.28
N LEU A 239 19.29 9.99 13.23
CA LEU A 239 18.33 9.03 12.66
C LEU A 239 19.05 7.79 12.08
N LEU A 240 20.14 8.00 11.33
CA LEU A 240 20.93 6.90 10.78
C LEU A 240 21.63 6.09 11.88
N ASN A 241 22.04 6.75 12.97
CA ASN A 241 22.62 6.10 14.14
C ASN A 241 21.64 5.11 14.79
N LEU A 242 20.33 5.41 14.83
CA LEU A 242 19.33 4.46 15.34
C LEU A 242 19.26 3.18 14.49
N LEU A 243 19.48 3.29 13.17
CA LEU A 243 19.50 2.14 12.27
C LEU A 243 20.78 1.33 12.42
N ASP A 244 21.93 2.01 12.38
CA ASP A 244 23.27 1.42 12.44
C ASP A 244 24.24 2.35 13.20
N PRO A 245 24.39 2.15 14.53
CA PRO A 245 25.24 2.99 15.35
C PRO A 245 26.74 2.90 15.06
N LEU A 246 27.19 1.80 14.45
CA LEU A 246 28.62 1.54 14.20
C LEU A 246 29.09 2.29 12.94
N THR A 247 28.26 2.28 11.89
CA THR A 247 28.54 2.99 10.63
C THR A 247 28.31 4.50 10.74
N HIS A 248 27.38 4.91 11.60
CA HIS A 248 26.97 6.30 11.78
C HIS A 248 27.14 6.78 13.23
N PRO A 249 28.38 6.88 13.74
CA PRO A 249 28.60 7.28 15.12
C PRO A 249 28.32 8.79 15.29
N LEU A 250 27.71 9.17 16.42
CA LEU A 250 27.23 10.53 16.67
C LEU A 250 28.36 11.57 16.80
N ASP A 251 29.59 11.13 17.03
CA ASP A 251 30.78 11.98 17.17
C ASP A 251 31.48 12.32 15.84
N ASP A 252 31.09 11.70 14.71
CA ASP A 252 31.64 11.95 13.36
C ASP A 252 30.74 12.85 12.49
N LEU A 253 30.32 14.00 13.03
CA LEU A 253 29.48 14.94 12.28
C LEU A 253 30.21 15.53 11.06
N ASP A 254 31.50 15.84 11.20
CA ASP A 254 32.30 16.44 10.13
C ASP A 254 32.56 15.46 8.98
N GLY A 255 32.86 14.19 9.29
CA GLY A 255 32.98 13.15 8.27
C GLY A 255 31.65 12.87 7.58
N PHE A 256 30.53 12.94 8.30
CA PHE A 256 29.19 12.82 7.72
C PHE A 256 28.86 13.96 6.75
N ARG A 257 29.18 15.21 7.09
CA ARG A 257 29.02 16.37 6.20
C ARG A 257 29.80 16.20 4.90
N LEU A 258 31.07 15.79 4.99
CA LEU A 258 31.89 15.54 3.82
C LEU A 258 31.30 14.44 2.91
N LYS A 259 30.75 13.37 3.50
CA LYS A 259 30.06 12.30 2.75
C LYS A 259 28.84 12.84 1.99
N LEU A 260 28.04 13.71 2.61
CA LEU A 260 26.86 14.32 1.95
C LEU A 260 27.26 15.20 0.76
N GLU A 261 28.33 15.99 0.88
CA GLU A 261 28.84 16.82 -0.22
C GLU A 261 29.34 15.99 -1.40
N GLN A 262 30.15 14.97 -1.13
CA GLN A 262 30.63 14.03 -2.15
C GLN A 262 29.47 13.36 -2.87
N ARG A 263 28.44 12.96 -2.13
CA ARG A 263 27.24 12.32 -2.65
C ARG A 263 26.50 13.22 -3.64
N ARG A 264 26.36 14.52 -3.35
CA ARG A 264 25.75 15.49 -4.27
C ARG A 264 26.53 15.59 -5.59
N ALA A 265 27.86 15.58 -5.53
CA ALA A 265 28.70 15.58 -6.72
C ALA A 265 28.49 14.30 -7.57
N ILE A 266 28.38 13.14 -6.91
CA ILE A 266 28.10 11.86 -7.57
C ILE A 266 26.71 11.89 -8.22
N GLY A 267 25.69 12.34 -7.51
CA GLY A 267 24.33 12.40 -8.04
C GLY A 267 24.23 13.32 -9.28
N ARG A 268 24.90 14.47 -9.27
CA ARG A 268 25.04 15.33 -10.46
C ARG A 268 25.68 14.59 -11.64
N LEU A 269 26.75 13.83 -11.39
CA LEU A 269 27.42 13.02 -12.40
C LEU A 269 26.47 11.97 -12.99
N LEU A 270 25.73 11.25 -12.14
CA LEU A 270 24.77 10.22 -12.57
C LEU A 270 23.59 10.80 -13.35
N LEU A 271 23.02 11.93 -12.90
CA LEU A 271 21.94 12.62 -13.62
C LEU A 271 22.38 13.07 -15.01
N SER A 272 23.65 13.43 -15.17
CA SER A 272 24.22 13.85 -16.46
C SER A 272 24.59 12.69 -17.39
N LEU A 273 24.50 11.45 -16.93
CA LEU A 273 24.89 10.25 -17.68
C LEU A 273 23.72 9.75 -18.54
N ASP A 274 23.32 10.56 -19.51
CA ASP A 274 22.17 10.29 -20.38
C ASP A 274 22.61 9.55 -21.66
N PRO A 275 22.05 8.35 -21.97
CA PRO A 275 22.39 7.63 -23.19
C PRO A 275 22.10 8.40 -24.48
N ASP A 276 21.14 9.34 -24.46
CA ASP A 276 20.81 10.19 -25.62
C ASP A 276 21.73 11.42 -25.74
N ALA A 277 22.61 11.66 -24.76
CA ALA A 277 23.56 12.75 -24.81
C ALA A 277 24.60 12.55 -25.92
N SER A 278 25.17 13.66 -26.40
CA SER A 278 26.21 13.60 -27.42
C SER A 278 27.41 12.76 -26.96
N GLY A 279 28.03 12.01 -27.89
CA GLY A 279 29.19 11.16 -27.56
C GLY A 279 30.39 11.92 -26.97
N ILE A 280 30.48 13.25 -27.16
CA ILE A 280 31.49 14.08 -26.48
C ILE A 280 31.20 14.18 -24.98
N VAL A 281 29.93 14.44 -24.61
CA VAL A 281 29.48 14.53 -23.22
C VAL A 281 29.68 13.20 -22.51
N LEU A 282 29.24 12.09 -23.11
CA LEU A 282 29.41 10.75 -22.53
C LEU A 282 30.88 10.38 -22.32
N ARG A 283 31.78 10.75 -23.23
CA ARG A 283 33.22 10.52 -23.04
C ARG A 283 33.80 11.34 -21.89
N GLN A 284 33.37 12.60 -21.75
CA GLN A 284 33.79 13.44 -20.63
C GLN A 284 33.30 12.87 -19.29
N ARG A 285 32.04 12.42 -19.22
CA ARG A 285 31.47 11.80 -18.01
C ARG A 285 32.10 10.46 -17.69
N GLY A 286 32.37 9.62 -18.68
CA GLY A 286 33.10 8.36 -18.47
C GLY A 286 34.51 8.58 -17.90
N ALA A 287 35.24 9.58 -18.41
CA ALA A 287 36.56 9.92 -17.88
C ALA A 287 36.49 10.48 -16.45
N GLU A 288 35.45 11.26 -16.16
CA GLU A 288 35.17 11.77 -14.82
C GLU A 288 34.84 10.66 -13.83
N LEU A 289 34.06 9.65 -14.23
CA LEU A 289 33.79 8.45 -13.43
C LEU A 289 35.07 7.69 -13.08
N VAL A 290 35.90 7.40 -14.09
CA VAL A 290 37.18 6.69 -13.90
C VAL A 290 38.09 7.43 -12.91
N ARG A 291 38.11 8.77 -12.97
CA ARG A 291 38.91 9.60 -12.05
C ARG A 291 38.32 9.67 -10.65
N SER A 292 36.99 9.72 -10.53
CA SER A 292 36.29 9.88 -9.25
C SER A 292 36.23 8.58 -8.46
N PHE A 293 36.33 7.43 -9.13
CA PHE A 293 36.26 6.10 -8.53
C PHE A 293 37.48 5.23 -8.92
N PRO A 294 38.71 5.63 -8.52
CA PRO A 294 39.94 4.95 -8.94
C PRO A 294 40.05 3.51 -8.44
N ASP A 295 39.49 3.22 -7.26
CA ASP A 295 39.58 1.91 -6.60
C ASP A 295 38.36 1.01 -6.88
N ASP A 296 37.43 1.45 -7.73
CA ASP A 296 36.21 0.70 -8.05
C ASP A 296 36.37 -0.14 -9.32
N PRO A 297 36.59 -1.46 -9.23
CA PRO A 297 36.89 -2.29 -10.40
C PRO A 297 35.75 -2.33 -11.43
N VAL A 298 34.50 -2.17 -10.99
CA VAL A 298 33.34 -2.19 -11.90
C VAL A 298 33.28 -0.90 -12.71
N VAL A 299 33.56 0.25 -12.09
CA VAL A 299 33.64 1.54 -12.80
C VAL A 299 34.84 1.54 -13.75
N GLN A 300 35.99 1.01 -13.30
CA GLN A 300 37.20 0.90 -14.12
C GLN A 300 37.04 -0.02 -15.33
N ASP A 301 36.08 -0.94 -15.31
CA ASP A 301 35.74 -1.81 -16.45
C ASP A 301 34.67 -1.19 -17.35
N LEU A 302 33.52 -0.81 -16.78
CA LEU A 302 32.35 -0.39 -17.55
C LEU A 302 32.50 1.02 -18.17
N ALA A 303 33.13 1.98 -17.48
CA ALA A 303 33.25 3.34 -17.99
C ALA A 303 34.12 3.44 -19.27
N PRO A 304 35.27 2.74 -19.39
CA PRO A 304 36.00 2.64 -20.65
C PRO A 304 35.20 1.96 -21.77
N GLN A 305 34.43 0.91 -21.46
CA GLN A 305 33.55 0.25 -22.45
C GLN A 305 32.48 1.22 -22.96
N MET A 306 31.85 1.99 -22.07
CA MET A 306 30.88 3.04 -22.45
C MET A 306 31.54 4.11 -23.34
N ILE A 307 32.74 4.56 -22.99
CA ILE A 307 33.52 5.52 -23.81
C ILE A 307 33.74 4.99 -25.23
N ALA A 308 34.13 3.71 -25.38
CA ALA A 308 34.36 3.08 -26.68
C ALA A 308 33.05 2.93 -27.48
N ALA A 309 31.97 2.53 -26.80
CA ALA A 309 30.64 2.37 -27.38
C ALA A 309 30.10 3.67 -28.01
N THR A 310 30.53 4.86 -27.54
CA THR A 310 30.15 6.15 -28.17
C THR A 310 30.57 6.29 -29.65
N ARG A 311 31.46 5.43 -30.14
CA ARG A 311 31.92 5.40 -31.54
C ARG A 311 31.62 4.08 -32.24
N GLU A 312 31.70 2.97 -31.51
CA GLU A 312 31.76 1.62 -32.08
C GLU A 312 30.44 0.86 -31.99
N ALA A 313 29.63 1.10 -30.95
CA ALA A 313 28.39 0.37 -30.68
C ALA A 313 27.39 1.24 -29.89
N PRO A 314 26.76 2.25 -30.52
CA PRO A 314 25.83 3.16 -29.84
C PRO A 314 24.63 2.46 -29.21
N ASP A 315 24.23 1.32 -29.74
CA ASP A 315 23.18 0.44 -29.23
C ASP A 315 23.45 -0.07 -27.82
N ARG A 316 24.72 -0.26 -27.44
CA ARG A 316 25.12 -0.70 -26.09
C ARG A 316 25.15 0.42 -25.05
N LEU A 317 24.98 1.68 -25.45
CA LEU A 317 25.10 2.82 -24.53
C LEU A 317 24.02 2.84 -23.45
N VAL A 318 22.79 2.42 -23.78
CA VAL A 318 21.69 2.35 -22.82
C VAL A 318 22.04 1.40 -21.69
N ASP A 319 22.44 0.17 -22.02
CA ASP A 319 22.80 -0.86 -21.04
C ASP A 319 24.03 -0.47 -20.21
N LEU A 320 25.08 0.07 -20.85
CA LEU A 320 26.30 0.48 -20.15
C LEU A 320 26.06 1.68 -19.22
N CYS A 321 25.25 2.66 -19.66
CA CYS A 321 24.85 3.78 -18.82
C CYS A 321 24.00 3.32 -17.64
N GLY A 322 23.04 2.41 -17.88
CA GLY A 322 22.22 1.79 -16.84
C GLY A 322 23.07 1.06 -15.81
N ALA A 323 23.93 0.13 -16.24
CA ALA A 323 24.79 -0.64 -15.35
C ALA A 323 25.75 0.24 -14.53
N LEU A 324 26.32 1.30 -15.11
CA LEU A 324 27.14 2.27 -14.38
C LEU A 324 26.33 3.05 -13.34
N LYS A 325 25.15 3.54 -13.72
CA LYS A 325 24.24 4.24 -12.80
C LYS A 325 23.86 3.35 -11.64
N GLU A 326 23.42 2.13 -11.91
CA GLU A 326 23.01 1.15 -10.89
C GLU A 326 24.15 0.83 -9.94
N HIS A 327 25.33 0.48 -10.46
CA HIS A 327 26.49 0.12 -9.63
C HIS A 327 26.94 1.27 -8.72
N VAL A 328 27.06 2.49 -9.27
CA VAL A 328 27.47 3.67 -8.50
C VAL A 328 26.37 4.08 -7.52
N ALA A 329 25.11 4.08 -7.97
CA ALA A 329 23.96 4.33 -7.10
C ALA A 329 23.97 3.37 -5.91
N ASP A 330 24.21 2.08 -6.12
CA ASP A 330 24.19 1.07 -5.07
C ASP A 330 25.40 1.11 -4.13
N SER A 331 26.58 1.38 -4.67
CA SER A 331 27.83 1.33 -3.92
C SER A 331 28.06 2.58 -3.05
N TYR A 332 27.53 3.74 -3.43
CA TYR A 332 27.87 5.04 -2.83
C TYR A 332 26.67 5.77 -2.19
N ARG A 333 25.61 5.03 -1.79
CA ARG A 333 24.51 5.61 -0.99
C ARG A 333 24.99 5.99 0.40
N ILE A 334 24.26 6.93 1.01
CA ILE A 334 24.48 7.31 2.41
C ILE A 334 24.16 6.15 3.35
N HIS A 335 23.09 5.41 3.06
CA HIS A 335 22.65 4.24 3.83
C HIS A 335 21.79 3.34 2.92
N GLN A 336 21.88 2.02 3.07
CA GLN A 336 21.18 1.07 2.19
C GLN A 336 19.72 0.83 2.58
N ARG A 337 19.36 1.20 3.82
CA ARG A 337 18.01 1.07 4.38
C ARG A 337 17.35 2.44 4.58
N LEU A 338 17.68 3.38 3.70
CA LEU A 338 16.99 4.65 3.56
C LEU A 338 16.16 4.55 2.27
N ILE A 339 14.84 4.68 2.39
CA ILE A 339 13.92 4.76 1.25
C ILE A 339 13.43 6.20 1.18
N ARG A 340 13.45 6.75 -0.03
CA ARG A 340 12.98 8.10 -0.27
C ARG A 340 12.46 8.25 -1.69
N SER A 341 11.17 8.53 -1.78
CA SER A 341 10.45 8.87 -3.00
C SER A 341 9.93 10.31 -2.92
N ARG A 342 9.83 10.95 -4.09
CA ARG A 342 9.26 12.29 -4.25
C ARG A 342 7.95 12.23 -5.00
N ARG A 343 7.12 13.25 -4.83
CA ARG A 343 5.91 13.43 -5.67
C ARG A 343 6.25 13.50 -7.16
N ALA A 344 7.42 14.05 -7.51
CA ALA A 344 7.91 14.08 -8.89
C ALA A 344 8.14 12.68 -9.48
N ASP A 345 8.56 11.72 -8.65
CA ASP A 345 8.82 10.34 -9.07
C ASP A 345 7.53 9.52 -9.22
N ALA A 346 6.42 10.00 -8.64
CA ALA A 346 5.08 9.42 -8.74
C ALA A 346 4.20 10.11 -9.81
N GLN A 347 4.75 11.00 -10.66
CA GLN A 347 3.98 11.70 -11.69
C GLN A 347 3.37 10.72 -12.70
N GLY A 348 2.05 10.78 -12.89
CA GLY A 348 1.28 9.86 -13.73
C GLY A 348 0.52 8.79 -12.95
N TRP A 349 0.93 8.51 -11.70
CA TRP A 349 0.22 7.64 -10.76
C TRP A 349 -0.41 8.47 -9.65
N GLU A 350 -1.70 8.80 -9.84
CA GLU A 350 -2.65 9.41 -8.89
C GLU A 350 -2.32 10.78 -8.28
N PHE A 351 -1.14 11.37 -8.52
CA PHE A 351 -0.94 12.82 -8.37
C PHE A 351 -1.14 13.51 -9.71
N ARG A 352 -2.37 13.97 -9.94
CA ARG A 352 -2.63 14.91 -11.03
C ARG A 352 -2.16 16.31 -10.62
N PRO A 353 -1.62 17.12 -11.55
CA PRO A 353 -1.25 18.48 -11.22
C PRO A 353 -2.47 19.25 -10.69
N ARG A 354 -2.25 20.05 -9.63
CA ARG A 354 -3.30 20.86 -8.99
C ARG A 354 -3.88 21.89 -9.96
N GLY A 355 -3.08 22.34 -10.93
CA GLY A 355 -3.43 23.28 -11.99
C GLY A 355 -3.17 22.74 -13.40
N PRO A 356 -3.57 23.48 -14.45
CA PRO A 356 -3.36 23.10 -15.84
C PRO A 356 -1.87 23.18 -16.27
N ASP A 357 -1.52 22.42 -17.29
CA ASP A 357 -0.19 22.49 -17.92
C ASP A 357 0.05 23.88 -18.54
N GLY A 358 1.26 24.42 -18.35
CA GLY A 358 1.66 25.71 -18.94
C GLY A 358 1.51 26.94 -18.05
N GLY A 359 1.21 26.76 -16.75
CA GLY A 359 1.35 27.82 -15.73
C GLY A 359 0.24 28.88 -15.70
N ALA A 360 -0.79 28.78 -16.54
CA ALA A 360 -1.94 29.68 -16.45
C ALA A 360 -2.75 29.40 -15.16
N MET A 361 -3.05 30.45 -14.38
CA MET A 361 -3.82 30.39 -13.13
C MET A 361 -5.35 30.40 -13.35
N SER A 362 -5.85 29.88 -14.47
CA SER A 362 -7.29 29.97 -14.81
C SER A 362 -8.22 29.20 -13.88
N HIS A 363 -7.66 28.26 -13.10
CA HIS A 363 -8.33 27.47 -12.07
C HIS A 363 -8.39 28.15 -10.71
N VAL A 364 -7.66 29.25 -10.52
CA VAL A 364 -7.68 30.08 -9.30
C VAL A 364 -8.41 31.36 -9.62
N ARG A 365 -9.42 31.69 -8.83
CA ARG A 365 -10.14 32.96 -8.96
C ARG A 365 -10.27 33.61 -7.59
N THR A 366 -9.96 34.89 -7.55
CA THR A 366 -10.14 35.76 -6.40
C THR A 366 -11.46 36.51 -6.54
N GLU A 367 -12.07 36.81 -5.40
CA GLU A 367 -13.20 37.74 -5.29
C GLU A 367 -12.81 38.74 -4.19
N GLY A 368 -13.00 40.04 -4.42
CA GLY A 368 -12.84 41.08 -3.41
C GLY A 368 -14.10 41.29 -2.58
N ASP A 369 -13.94 41.82 -1.37
CA ASP A 369 -15.05 42.35 -0.59
C ASP A 369 -15.49 43.70 -1.19
N PRO A 370 -16.74 43.84 -1.66
CA PRO A 370 -17.19 45.06 -2.32
C PRO A 370 -17.60 46.18 -1.33
N SER A 371 -17.44 45.98 -0.01
CA SER A 371 -17.82 46.95 1.02
C SER A 371 -17.05 48.27 0.88
N ASP A 372 -17.78 49.39 0.83
CA ASP A 372 -17.18 50.74 0.82
C ASP A 372 -16.44 51.05 2.15
N ASP A 373 -16.89 50.46 3.27
CA ASP A 373 -16.29 50.66 4.59
C ASP A 373 -14.89 50.05 4.67
N LEU A 374 -14.65 48.98 3.91
CA LEU A 374 -13.34 48.35 3.83
C LEU A 374 -12.30 49.26 3.18
N ALA A 375 -12.66 50.06 2.19
CA ALA A 375 -11.74 51.01 1.56
C ALA A 375 -11.22 52.05 2.58
N VAL A 376 -12.09 52.46 3.52
CA VAL A 376 -11.74 53.38 4.61
C VAL A 376 -10.80 52.70 5.61
N LEU A 377 -11.07 51.45 5.97
CA LEU A 377 -10.21 50.64 6.83
C LEU A 377 -8.82 50.44 6.22
N LEU A 378 -8.73 50.11 4.94
CA LEU A 378 -7.47 49.93 4.22
C LEU A 378 -6.63 51.21 4.18
N GLY A 379 -7.26 52.38 4.01
CA GLY A 379 -6.57 53.67 4.11
C GLY A 379 -5.95 53.88 5.50
N THR A 380 -6.70 53.59 6.56
CA THR A 380 -6.22 53.73 7.95
C THR A 380 -5.16 52.68 8.31
N LEU A 381 -5.22 51.48 7.71
CA LEU A 381 -4.18 50.46 7.82
C LEU A 381 -2.87 50.89 7.16
N GLU A 382 -2.95 51.60 6.03
CA GLU A 382 -1.78 52.17 5.39
C GLU A 382 -1.16 53.30 6.23
N ASP A 383 -2.00 54.13 6.87
CA ASP A 383 -1.54 55.11 7.87
C ASP A 383 -0.84 54.41 9.06
N TRP A 384 -1.39 53.28 9.54
CA TRP A 384 -0.75 52.46 10.56
C TRP A 384 0.63 51.97 10.10
N ARG A 385 0.73 51.43 8.88
CA ARG A 385 1.99 50.92 8.31
C ARG A 385 3.03 52.04 8.21
N SER A 386 2.63 53.20 7.69
CA SER A 386 3.49 54.37 7.55
C SER A 386 4.04 54.83 8.91
N ALA A 387 3.16 54.98 9.91
CA ALA A 387 3.56 55.37 11.26
C ALA A 387 4.45 54.33 11.95
N ALA A 388 4.21 53.03 11.71
CA ALA A 388 5.04 51.95 12.20
C ALA A 388 6.46 52.02 11.60
N VAL A 389 6.59 52.29 10.30
CA VAL A 389 7.88 52.47 9.63
C VAL A 389 8.61 53.70 10.14
N ASP A 390 7.93 54.83 10.31
CA ASP A 390 8.51 56.05 10.87
C ASP A 390 9.05 55.82 12.29
N SER A 391 8.37 55.00 13.09
CA SER A 391 8.81 54.65 14.45
C SER A 391 10.13 53.86 14.49
N LEU A 392 10.49 53.17 13.39
CA LEU A 392 11.75 52.41 13.29
C LEU A 392 12.96 53.31 13.07
N VAL A 393 12.77 54.52 12.55
CA VAL A 393 13.86 55.48 12.28
C VAL A 393 14.61 55.86 13.57
N ASP A 394 13.92 55.81 14.71
CA ASP A 394 14.47 56.13 16.04
C ASP A 394 14.96 54.89 16.83
N GLY A 395 14.81 53.66 16.31
CA GLY A 395 15.19 52.41 17.00
C GLY A 395 15.19 51.16 16.11
N GLY A 396 16.35 50.77 15.59
CA GLY A 396 16.52 49.74 14.55
C GLY A 396 16.20 48.28 14.92
N ASP A 397 15.93 47.95 16.18
CA ASP A 397 15.68 46.56 16.64
C ASP A 397 14.18 46.18 16.68
N GLY A 398 13.26 47.08 16.34
CA GLY A 398 11.81 46.86 16.47
C GLY A 398 11.12 46.19 15.26
N ALA A 399 11.80 46.07 14.11
CA ALA A 399 11.16 45.68 12.85
C ALA A 399 10.50 44.28 12.89
N PRO A 400 11.11 43.22 13.47
CA PRO A 400 10.46 41.91 13.54
C PRO A 400 9.16 41.91 14.34
N LEU A 401 9.10 42.68 15.43
CA LEU A 401 7.92 42.80 16.27
C LEU A 401 6.81 43.55 15.54
N LEU A 402 7.14 44.61 14.80
CA LEU A 402 6.17 45.34 13.97
C LEU A 402 5.67 44.50 12.78
N SER A 403 6.54 43.73 12.12
CA SER A 403 6.14 42.83 11.03
C SER A 403 5.20 41.74 11.52
N THR A 404 5.47 41.16 12.70
CA THR A 404 4.59 40.18 13.36
C THR A 404 3.23 40.81 13.66
N ARG A 405 3.21 42.02 14.22
CA ARG A 405 1.96 42.73 14.53
C ARG A 405 1.18 43.12 13.27
N TYR A 406 1.87 43.53 12.21
CA TYR A 406 1.24 43.84 10.93
C TYR A 406 0.60 42.59 10.30
N ARG A 407 1.30 41.45 10.36
CA ARG A 407 0.74 40.15 9.96
C ARG A 407 -0.54 39.84 10.73
N ASP A 408 -0.53 39.98 12.05
CA ASP A 408 -1.68 39.64 12.90
C ASP A 408 -2.87 40.58 12.63
N LEU A 409 -2.61 41.87 12.38
CA LEU A 409 -3.60 42.87 11.98
C LEU A 409 -4.24 42.54 10.62
N LEU A 410 -3.42 42.26 9.60
CA LEU A 410 -3.90 41.85 8.27
C LEU A 410 -4.65 40.52 8.34
N GLY A 411 -4.15 39.56 9.13
CA GLY A 411 -4.78 38.27 9.36
C GLY A 411 -6.17 38.43 9.97
N ALA A 412 -6.29 39.21 11.04
CA ALA A 412 -7.57 39.45 11.71
C ALA A 412 -8.60 40.10 10.77
N LEU A 413 -8.20 41.05 9.91
CA LEU A 413 -9.08 41.63 8.91
C LEU A 413 -9.53 40.59 7.87
N SER A 414 -8.62 39.73 7.41
CA SER A 414 -8.99 38.66 6.48
C SER A 414 -9.93 37.62 7.09
N GLU A 415 -9.75 37.30 8.37
CA GLU A 415 -10.56 36.32 9.10
C GLU A 415 -12.00 36.79 9.34
N GLY A 416 -12.24 38.10 9.36
CA GLY A 416 -13.58 38.71 9.39
C GLY A 416 -13.78 39.82 10.40
N ALA A 417 -14.91 40.51 10.27
CA ALA A 417 -15.23 41.68 11.08
C ALA A 417 -15.15 41.40 12.60
N ASP A 418 -15.65 40.24 13.06
CA ASP A 418 -15.57 39.85 14.47
C ASP A 418 -14.15 39.56 14.95
N ALA A 419 -13.34 38.88 14.12
CA ALA A 419 -11.93 38.62 14.43
C ALA A 419 -11.12 39.93 14.50
N PHE A 420 -11.38 40.84 13.55
CA PHE A 420 -10.77 42.15 13.50
C PHE A 420 -11.13 43.00 14.72
N ARG A 421 -12.41 43.08 15.09
CA ARG A 421 -12.85 43.76 16.31
C ARG A 421 -12.25 43.14 17.57
N ALA A 422 -12.19 41.82 17.67
CA ALA A 422 -11.57 41.13 18.80
C ALA A 422 -10.07 41.44 18.93
N TRP A 423 -9.34 41.44 17.81
CA TRP A 423 -7.93 41.81 17.78
C TRP A 423 -7.75 43.28 18.22
N LEU A 424 -8.53 44.21 17.65
CA LEU A 424 -8.47 45.63 18.00
C LEU A 424 -8.81 45.90 19.47
N ALA A 425 -9.75 45.15 20.05
CA ALA A 425 -10.10 45.25 21.47
C ALA A 425 -8.96 44.78 22.39
N ALA A 426 -8.21 43.75 21.98
CA ALA A 426 -7.05 43.24 22.70
C ALA A 426 -5.77 44.05 22.47
N ALA A 427 -5.69 44.81 21.37
CA ALA A 427 -4.49 45.52 20.97
C ALA A 427 -4.13 46.68 21.90
N THR A 428 -2.90 46.65 22.45
CA THR A 428 -2.28 47.76 23.17
C THR A 428 -1.27 48.49 22.28
N PRO A 429 -1.16 49.84 22.32
CA PRO A 429 -0.16 50.58 21.57
C PRO A 429 1.28 50.19 21.97
N ILE A 430 2.16 50.05 20.98
CA ILE A 430 3.57 49.65 21.10
C ILE A 430 4.54 50.69 20.52
N PHE A 431 4.06 51.67 19.75
CA PHE A 431 4.84 52.83 19.29
C PHE A 431 4.07 54.15 19.41
N ALA A 432 4.78 55.28 19.33
CA ALA A 432 4.19 56.61 19.47
C ALA A 432 3.25 56.93 18.29
N GLY A 433 2.02 57.36 18.58
CA GLY A 433 1.00 57.67 17.56
C GLY A 433 0.07 56.50 17.22
N GLU A 434 0.44 55.25 17.55
CA GLU A 434 -0.39 54.08 17.24
C GLU A 434 -1.77 54.13 17.93
N ALA A 435 -1.85 54.70 19.13
CA ALA A 435 -3.10 54.77 19.90
C ALA A 435 -4.22 55.52 19.16
N GLU A 436 -3.88 56.59 18.43
CA GLU A 436 -4.85 57.37 17.66
C GLU A 436 -5.35 56.57 16.45
N ILE A 437 -4.43 55.87 15.76
CA ILE A 437 -4.75 55.04 14.60
C ILE A 437 -5.60 53.82 15.01
N LEU A 438 -5.27 53.15 16.12
CA LEU A 438 -6.07 52.03 16.64
C LEU A 438 -7.47 52.47 17.05
N ASN A 439 -7.64 53.69 17.58
CA ASN A 439 -8.97 54.20 17.88
C ASN A 439 -9.76 54.50 16.61
N ALA A 440 -9.13 55.08 15.58
CA ALA A 440 -9.77 55.27 14.28
C ALA A 440 -10.21 53.92 13.65
N LEU A 441 -9.34 52.90 13.72
CA LEU A 441 -9.69 51.55 13.25
C LEU A 441 -10.83 50.93 14.05
N ARG A 442 -10.90 51.14 15.37
CA ARG A 442 -12.01 50.66 16.20
C ARG A 442 -13.33 51.30 15.80
N ASP A 443 -13.34 52.62 15.64
CA ASP A 443 -14.54 53.38 15.25
C ASP A 443 -15.04 52.90 13.87
N GLN A 444 -14.13 52.75 12.90
CA GLN A 444 -14.47 52.25 11.56
C GLN A 444 -14.91 50.78 11.57
N ALA A 445 -14.33 49.94 12.42
CA ALA A 445 -14.69 48.52 12.54
C ALA A 445 -16.05 48.27 13.19
N GLU A 446 -16.68 49.29 13.80
CA GLU A 446 -18.08 49.19 14.26
C GLU A 446 -19.07 49.22 13.09
N GLU A 447 -18.72 49.90 12.00
CA GLU A 447 -19.57 50.04 10.80
C GLU A 447 -19.36 48.89 9.81
N TYR A 448 -18.17 48.27 9.79
CA TYR A 448 -17.85 47.14 8.91
C TYR A 448 -18.48 45.81 9.35
N ASP A 449 -19.11 45.09 8.42
CA ASP A 449 -19.62 43.73 8.62
C ASP A 449 -19.28 42.78 7.45
N ASP A 450 -19.60 41.50 7.62
CA ASP A 450 -19.25 40.45 6.67
C ASP A 450 -20.37 40.16 5.64
N ALA A 451 -21.46 40.92 5.60
CA ALA A 451 -22.64 40.57 4.80
C ALA A 451 -22.36 40.61 3.29
N ASP A 452 -21.76 41.69 2.80
CA ASP A 452 -21.47 41.91 1.37
C ASP A 452 -20.47 40.89 0.81
N ARG A 453 -19.43 40.57 1.60
CA ARG A 453 -18.43 39.57 1.22
C ARG A 453 -18.99 38.14 1.24
N ILE A 454 -19.88 37.83 2.19
CA ILE A 454 -20.59 36.54 2.25
C ILE A 454 -21.50 36.40 1.02
N GLU A 455 -22.28 37.43 0.67
CA GLU A 455 -23.15 37.41 -0.51
C GLU A 455 -22.34 37.18 -1.80
N THR A 456 -21.22 37.89 -1.94
CA THR A 456 -20.28 37.75 -3.06
C THR A 456 -19.78 36.31 -3.19
N MET A 457 -19.39 35.70 -2.07
CA MET A 457 -18.91 34.31 -2.06
C MET A 457 -20.02 33.29 -2.31
N VAL A 458 -21.25 33.52 -1.83
CA VAL A 458 -22.41 32.67 -2.16
C VAL A 458 -22.64 32.66 -3.67
N GLU A 459 -22.58 33.82 -4.32
CA GLU A 459 -22.71 33.93 -5.78
C GLU A 459 -21.51 33.30 -6.52
N SER A 460 -20.29 33.44 -5.99
CA SER A 460 -19.10 32.78 -6.54
C SER A 460 -19.22 31.24 -6.47
N VAL A 461 -19.73 30.69 -5.36
CA VAL A 461 -19.99 29.25 -5.20
C VAL A 461 -21.09 28.78 -6.17
N ARG A 462 -22.17 29.54 -6.35
CA ARG A 462 -23.20 29.21 -7.37
C ARG A 462 -22.60 29.12 -8.77
N ARG A 463 -21.76 30.08 -9.15
CA ARG A 463 -21.05 30.08 -10.45
C ARG A 463 -20.09 28.90 -10.55
N LEU A 464 -19.35 28.60 -9.48
CA LEU A 464 -18.44 27.45 -9.41
C LEU A 464 -19.19 26.13 -9.60
N ILE A 465 -20.32 25.91 -8.92
CA ILE A 465 -21.17 24.73 -9.09
C ILE A 465 -21.60 24.60 -10.56
N LYS A 466 -22.08 25.70 -11.16
CA LYS A 466 -22.50 25.72 -12.57
C LYS A 466 -21.35 25.36 -13.52
N THR A 467 -20.15 25.86 -13.26
CA THR A 467 -18.95 25.54 -14.06
C THR A 467 -18.44 24.13 -13.80
N LEU A 468 -18.57 23.57 -12.60
CA LEU A 468 -18.18 22.18 -12.32
C LEU A 468 -19.13 21.19 -12.96
N ARG A 469 -20.43 21.49 -13.00
CA ARG A 469 -21.45 20.66 -13.66
C ARG A 469 -21.27 20.48 -15.17
N THR A 470 -20.35 21.20 -15.82
CA THR A 470 -19.99 20.92 -17.22
C THR A 470 -19.09 19.71 -17.36
N ASP A 471 -18.30 19.40 -16.33
CA ASP A 471 -17.24 18.40 -16.38
C ASP A 471 -17.46 17.26 -15.38
N VAL A 472 -18.26 17.49 -14.33
CA VAL A 472 -18.53 16.57 -13.22
C VAL A 472 -20.02 16.62 -12.90
N ASP A 473 -20.72 15.48 -12.96
CA ASP A 473 -22.18 15.42 -12.75
C ASP A 473 -22.59 15.90 -11.33
N HIS A 474 -21.88 15.43 -10.30
CA HIS A 474 -22.20 15.66 -8.89
C HIS A 474 -20.99 16.22 -8.12
N PRO A 475 -20.63 17.50 -8.33
CA PRO A 475 -19.41 18.04 -7.75
C PRO A 475 -19.46 18.14 -6.22
N LYS A 476 -18.32 17.90 -5.59
CA LYS A 476 -18.09 18.01 -4.15
C LYS A 476 -17.19 19.21 -3.87
N ILE A 477 -17.68 20.14 -3.06
CA ILE A 477 -16.99 21.40 -2.80
C ILE A 477 -16.70 21.51 -1.30
N VAL A 478 -15.48 21.92 -0.96
CA VAL A 478 -15.07 22.16 0.43
C VAL A 478 -14.82 23.64 0.62
N VAL A 479 -15.37 24.20 1.69
CA VAL A 479 -15.26 25.60 2.08
C VAL A 479 -14.50 25.68 3.40
N PHE A 480 -13.38 26.39 3.42
CA PHE A 480 -12.59 26.63 4.62
C PHE A 480 -12.83 28.04 5.15
N ALA A 481 -13.07 28.13 6.46
CA ALA A 481 -13.08 29.37 7.22
C ALA A 481 -12.16 29.27 8.43
N THR A 482 -11.46 30.35 8.76
CA THR A 482 -10.61 30.40 9.95
C THR A 482 -11.42 30.48 11.24
N THR A 483 -12.55 31.17 11.22
CA THR A 483 -13.37 31.37 12.41
C THR A 483 -14.68 30.60 12.31
N THR A 484 -15.13 30.04 13.43
CA THR A 484 -16.43 29.38 13.53
C THR A 484 -17.58 30.33 13.19
N ALA A 485 -17.47 31.61 13.60
CA ALA A 485 -18.48 32.63 13.31
C ALA A 485 -18.69 32.82 11.80
N LEU A 486 -17.60 32.98 11.03
CA LEU A 486 -17.66 33.11 9.58
C LEU A 486 -18.19 31.84 8.91
N ALA A 487 -17.77 30.66 9.37
CA ALA A 487 -18.24 29.37 8.88
C ALA A 487 -19.77 29.23 9.03
N VAL A 488 -20.30 29.56 10.20
CA VAL A 488 -21.74 29.50 10.52
C VAL A 488 -22.52 30.53 9.70
N ALA A 489 -22.09 31.79 9.68
CA ALA A 489 -22.78 32.84 8.93
C ALA A 489 -22.83 32.53 7.42
N PHE A 490 -21.73 32.02 6.86
CA PHE A 490 -21.69 31.59 5.47
C PHE A 490 -22.56 30.36 5.21
N HIS A 491 -22.59 29.38 6.13
CA HIS A 491 -23.47 28.21 6.03
C HIS A 491 -24.94 28.62 5.94
N GLU A 492 -25.40 29.49 6.85
CA GLU A 492 -26.77 30.00 6.85
C GLU A 492 -27.11 30.75 5.56
N ALA A 493 -26.21 31.62 5.09
CA ALA A 493 -26.41 32.37 3.84
C ALA A 493 -26.42 31.45 2.61
N LEU A 494 -25.54 30.45 2.58
CA LEU A 494 -25.43 29.51 1.47
C LEU A 494 -26.63 28.55 1.41
N GLU A 495 -27.12 28.06 2.54
CA GLU A 495 -28.30 27.18 2.61
C GLU A 495 -29.55 27.91 2.08
N ASN A 496 -29.75 29.17 2.50
CA ASN A 496 -30.80 30.03 1.94
C ASN A 496 -30.59 30.33 0.45
N GLY A 497 -29.34 30.32 -0.01
CA GLY A 497 -28.94 30.58 -1.38
C GLY A 497 -29.01 29.36 -2.31
N LEU A 498 -29.03 28.13 -1.79
CA LEU A 498 -28.92 26.89 -2.56
C LEU A 498 -30.06 25.92 -2.20
N ASN A 499 -31.23 26.09 -2.81
CA ASN A 499 -32.43 25.31 -2.48
C ASN A 499 -32.32 23.79 -2.73
N ASP A 500 -31.47 23.34 -3.67
CA ASP A 500 -31.38 21.92 -4.10
C ASP A 500 -29.99 21.29 -3.85
N THR A 501 -29.12 21.94 -3.07
CA THR A 501 -27.75 21.44 -2.81
C THR A 501 -27.52 21.31 -1.30
N PRO A 502 -27.30 20.09 -0.78
CA PRO A 502 -26.93 19.88 0.61
C PRO A 502 -25.70 20.70 1.03
N CYS A 503 -25.86 21.47 2.10
CA CYS A 503 -24.80 22.28 2.73
C CYS A 503 -24.57 21.76 4.15
N LEU A 504 -23.41 21.14 4.38
CA LEU A 504 -23.01 20.53 5.64
C LEU A 504 -22.01 21.44 6.37
N LEU A 505 -22.06 21.46 7.71
CA LEU A 505 -21.18 22.25 8.56
C LEU A 505 -20.45 21.35 9.56
N LEU A 506 -19.14 21.52 9.70
CA LEU A 506 -18.29 20.79 10.64
C LEU A 506 -17.47 21.78 11.47
N VAL A 507 -17.81 21.90 12.76
CA VAL A 507 -17.21 22.84 13.74
C VAL A 507 -17.14 22.21 15.13
N GLU A 508 -16.15 22.58 15.96
CA GLU A 508 -15.98 22.05 17.32
C GLU A 508 -17.12 22.50 18.25
N GLY A 509 -17.78 21.55 18.91
CA GLY A 509 -18.80 21.82 19.94
C GLY A 509 -20.16 22.35 19.43
N GLY A 510 -20.41 22.36 18.12
CA GLY A 510 -21.76 22.50 17.58
C GLY A 510 -22.65 21.36 18.10
N LYS A 511 -23.98 21.55 18.20
CA LYS A 511 -24.93 20.54 18.72
C LYS A 511 -24.85 19.23 17.92
N ALA A 512 -23.89 18.42 18.33
CA ALA A 512 -23.64 17.05 17.99
C ALA A 512 -24.64 16.20 18.78
N GLY A 513 -25.54 15.53 18.07
CA GLY A 513 -26.09 14.30 18.61
C GLY A 513 -24.97 13.28 18.78
N GLU A 514 -25.16 12.26 19.60
CA GLU A 514 -24.18 11.22 19.94
C GLU A 514 -23.70 10.33 18.74
N ASP A 515 -23.77 10.80 17.50
CA ASP A 515 -23.48 10.08 16.23
C ASP A 515 -22.47 10.85 15.33
N ASP A 516 -21.45 11.48 15.89
CA ASP A 516 -20.64 12.54 15.25
C ASP A 516 -19.59 12.11 14.19
N GLU A 517 -19.59 10.85 13.74
CA GLU A 517 -18.90 10.42 12.49
C GLU A 517 -19.74 10.71 11.22
N ASP A 518 -21.00 11.11 11.38
CA ASP A 518 -21.98 11.13 10.29
C ASP A 518 -21.82 12.34 9.34
N GLY A 519 -21.16 13.45 9.73
CA GLY A 519 -21.05 14.65 8.87
C GLY A 519 -20.14 14.49 7.64
N LEU A 520 -18.90 14.00 7.86
CA LEU A 520 -17.97 13.69 6.77
C LEU A 520 -18.43 12.44 5.99
N GLY A 521 -18.93 11.43 6.71
CA GLY A 521 -19.53 10.24 6.13
C GLY A 521 -20.70 10.59 5.20
N ALA A 522 -21.63 11.43 5.65
CA ALA A 522 -22.75 11.92 4.86
C ALA A 522 -22.27 12.75 3.67
N PHE A 523 -21.28 13.63 3.84
CA PHE A 523 -20.72 14.40 2.72
C PHE A 523 -20.17 13.50 1.61
N ALA A 524 -19.38 12.50 2.00
CA ALA A 524 -18.78 11.53 1.07
C ALA A 524 -19.82 10.61 0.42
N GLN A 525 -20.87 10.21 1.16
CA GLN A 525 -21.92 9.30 0.70
C GLN A 525 -23.05 10.00 -0.05
N THR A 526 -23.17 11.33 0.02
CA THR A 526 -24.22 12.08 -0.68
C THR A 526 -24.12 11.82 -2.18
N PRO A 527 -25.18 11.33 -2.86
CA PRO A 527 -25.12 10.99 -4.27
C PRO A 527 -25.08 12.24 -5.17
N ASP A 528 -25.62 13.37 -4.70
CA ASP A 528 -25.73 14.62 -5.45
C ASP A 528 -24.61 15.62 -5.15
N THR A 529 -24.63 16.77 -5.84
CA THR A 529 -23.76 17.92 -5.54
C THR A 529 -23.86 18.27 -4.05
N ALA A 530 -22.74 18.50 -3.37
CA ALA A 530 -22.76 18.89 -1.96
C ALA A 530 -21.64 19.87 -1.63
N VAL A 531 -21.87 20.69 -0.61
CA VAL A 531 -20.89 21.64 -0.05
C VAL A 531 -20.64 21.30 1.42
N LEU A 532 -19.37 21.14 1.79
CA LEU A 532 -18.95 20.98 3.19
C LEU A 532 -18.22 22.24 3.63
N ILE A 533 -18.68 22.86 4.71
CA ILE A 533 -18.05 24.02 5.34
C ILE A 533 -17.36 23.56 6.61
N VAL A 534 -16.08 23.91 6.74
CA VAL A 534 -15.24 23.53 7.88
C VAL A 534 -14.58 24.77 8.47
N ASP A 535 -14.54 24.84 9.80
CA ASP A 535 -13.75 25.85 10.50
C ASP A 535 -12.34 25.34 10.83
N ARG A 536 -11.54 26.19 11.50
CA ARG A 536 -10.16 25.87 11.88
C ARG A 536 -10.02 24.61 12.74
N SER A 537 -11.01 24.29 13.58
CA SER A 537 -10.93 23.10 14.44
C SER A 537 -10.95 21.80 13.63
N ALA A 538 -11.60 21.83 12.46
CA ALA A 538 -11.73 20.71 11.54
C ALA A 538 -10.79 20.81 10.32
N GLU A 539 -9.86 21.78 10.29
CA GLU A 539 -8.86 21.93 9.23
C GLU A 539 -7.80 20.81 9.24
N GLU A 540 -7.71 20.04 10.33
CA GLU A 540 -6.75 18.95 10.51
C GLU A 540 -7.39 17.55 10.43
N GLY A 541 -6.60 16.51 10.12
CA GLY A 541 -7.07 15.12 10.08
C GLY A 541 -7.97 14.68 8.90
N LEU A 542 -8.69 15.59 8.22
CA LEU A 542 -9.67 15.19 7.18
C LEU A 542 -9.04 14.66 5.88
N ASN A 543 -9.64 13.60 5.32
CA ASN A 543 -9.32 13.08 3.98
C ASN A 543 -10.43 13.45 2.98
N LEU A 544 -10.16 14.46 2.15
CA LEU A 544 -11.13 15.05 1.22
C LEU A 544 -10.68 14.87 -0.25
N SER A 545 -9.88 13.85 -0.54
CA SER A 545 -9.30 13.62 -1.88
C SER A 545 -10.33 13.40 -3.01
N PHE A 546 -11.58 13.13 -2.64
CA PHE A 546 -12.71 13.00 -3.57
C PHE A 546 -13.37 14.33 -3.93
N ALA A 547 -12.94 15.47 -3.36
CA ALA A 547 -13.51 16.77 -3.64
C ALA A 547 -12.90 17.45 -4.88
N ASP A 548 -13.75 18.22 -5.58
CA ASP A 548 -13.48 18.84 -6.87
C ASP A 548 -12.92 20.27 -6.75
N ALA A 549 -13.28 20.98 -5.69
CA ALA A 549 -12.94 22.39 -5.52
C ALA A 549 -12.81 22.82 -4.07
N ILE A 550 -12.03 23.88 -3.88
CA ILE A 550 -11.79 24.55 -2.60
C ILE A 550 -12.29 25.99 -2.68
N VAL A 551 -13.00 26.41 -1.65
CA VAL A 551 -13.39 27.79 -1.40
C VAL A 551 -12.71 28.24 -0.12
N HIS A 552 -11.90 29.29 -0.20
CA HIS A 552 -11.27 29.92 0.95
C HIS A 552 -12.08 31.17 1.27
N LEU A 553 -12.80 31.17 2.41
CA LEU A 553 -13.56 32.35 2.87
C LEU A 553 -12.67 33.41 3.51
N ASP A 554 -11.39 33.10 3.68
CA ASP A 554 -10.35 34.00 4.15
C ASP A 554 -9.01 33.55 3.57
N LEU A 555 -8.05 34.47 3.50
CA LEU A 555 -6.69 34.20 3.08
C LEU A 555 -5.72 34.33 4.27
N PRO A 556 -5.34 33.20 4.90
CA PRO A 556 -4.34 33.19 5.96
C PRO A 556 -3.02 33.84 5.54
N MET A 557 -2.45 34.65 6.44
CA MET A 557 -1.10 35.21 6.31
C MET A 557 0.00 34.17 6.65
N SER A 558 -0.21 32.93 6.19
CA SER A 558 0.74 31.81 6.31
C SER A 558 0.55 30.86 5.12
N ALA A 559 1.60 30.71 4.33
CA ALA A 559 1.65 29.80 3.19
C ALA A 559 1.57 28.34 3.66
N ALA A 560 2.19 28.01 4.80
CA ALA A 560 2.11 26.68 5.39
C ALA A 560 0.65 26.26 5.65
N ARG A 561 -0.18 27.19 6.15
CA ARG A 561 -1.60 26.93 6.41
C ARG A 561 -2.43 26.76 5.14
N ILE A 562 -2.12 27.53 4.09
CA ILE A 562 -2.74 27.32 2.76
C ILE A 562 -2.38 25.94 2.22
N GLU A 563 -1.10 25.54 2.31
CA GLU A 563 -0.65 24.21 1.87
C GLU A 563 -1.37 23.09 2.63
N GLN A 564 -1.60 23.26 3.93
CA GLN A 564 -2.38 22.31 4.73
C GLN A 564 -3.84 22.20 4.26
N ARG A 565 -4.52 23.32 3.98
CA ARG A 565 -5.89 23.33 3.43
C ARG A 565 -5.94 22.61 2.09
N ILE A 566 -5.02 22.92 1.17
CA ILE A 566 -4.94 22.26 -0.14
C ILE A 566 -4.61 20.77 0.01
N GLY A 567 -3.70 20.42 0.92
CA GLY A 567 -3.29 19.05 1.22
C GLY A 567 -4.39 18.14 1.80
N ARG A 568 -5.58 18.66 2.11
CA ARG A 568 -6.76 17.83 2.44
C ARG A 568 -7.37 17.19 1.20
N LEU A 569 -7.31 17.88 0.07
CA LEU A 569 -7.76 17.38 -1.24
C LEU A 569 -6.58 16.80 -2.03
N ASP A 570 -5.43 17.49 -2.02
CA ASP A 570 -4.24 17.09 -2.78
C ASP A 570 -3.44 15.99 -2.09
N ARG A 571 -4.03 14.80 -2.05
CA ARG A 571 -3.48 13.58 -1.48
C ARG A 571 -3.29 12.50 -2.54
N TYR A 572 -2.40 11.58 -2.24
CA TYR A 572 -2.23 10.35 -3.01
C TYR A 572 -3.58 9.63 -3.15
N GLY A 573 -3.89 9.10 -4.34
CA GLY A 573 -5.20 8.50 -4.63
C GLY A 573 -6.23 9.41 -5.29
N ARG A 574 -5.93 10.70 -5.47
CA ARG A 574 -6.88 11.62 -6.09
C ARG A 574 -7.01 11.37 -7.59
N ARG A 575 -8.15 10.78 -7.98
CA ARG A 575 -8.48 10.50 -9.39
C ARG A 575 -9.09 11.69 -10.14
N GLN A 576 -9.49 12.74 -9.42
CA GLN A 576 -10.12 13.93 -9.97
C GLN A 576 -9.12 14.90 -10.62
N GLY A 577 -9.60 15.72 -11.56
CA GLY A 577 -8.80 16.67 -12.34
C GLY A 577 -8.32 17.89 -11.55
N ILE A 578 -8.02 18.99 -12.24
CA ILE A 578 -7.58 20.27 -11.65
C ILE A 578 -8.43 20.67 -10.43
N ILE A 579 -7.79 21.11 -9.34
CA ILE A 579 -8.49 21.63 -8.16
C ILE A 579 -8.92 23.07 -8.47
N ARG A 580 -10.21 23.37 -8.44
CA ARG A 580 -10.67 24.75 -8.65
C ARG A 580 -10.64 25.51 -7.33
N HIS A 581 -10.06 26.70 -7.32
CA HIS A 581 -9.96 27.55 -6.13
C HIS A 581 -10.82 28.80 -6.29
N ARG A 582 -11.59 29.11 -5.26
CA ARG A 582 -12.19 30.43 -5.01
C ARG A 582 -11.60 31.00 -3.75
N ILE A 583 -11.11 32.22 -3.79
CA ILE A 583 -10.42 32.85 -2.67
C ILE A 583 -11.05 34.21 -2.43
N LEU A 584 -11.65 34.39 -1.25
CA LEU A 584 -12.06 35.70 -0.80
C LEU A 584 -10.84 36.48 -0.31
N LEU A 585 -10.63 37.65 -0.89
CA LEU A 585 -9.67 38.63 -0.42
C LEU A 585 -10.44 39.80 0.19
N PRO A 586 -9.95 40.44 1.27
CA PRO A 586 -10.48 41.74 1.67
C PRO A 586 -10.43 42.72 0.49
N SER A 587 -9.28 42.84 -0.17
CA SER A 587 -9.17 43.62 -1.41
C SER A 587 -8.43 42.82 -2.47
N ASP A 588 -8.97 42.84 -3.69
CA ASP A 588 -8.36 42.27 -4.90
C ASP A 588 -7.68 43.34 -5.79
N GLU A 589 -7.65 44.60 -5.34
CA GLU A 589 -6.87 45.66 -6.00
C GLU A 589 -5.36 45.36 -5.97
N ASP A 590 -4.67 45.59 -7.09
CA ASP A 590 -3.25 45.29 -7.30
C ASP A 590 -2.32 45.92 -6.24
N GLU A 591 -2.69 47.08 -5.69
CA GLU A 591 -1.91 47.80 -4.69
C GLU A 591 -2.19 47.34 -3.24
N SER A 592 -3.08 46.38 -3.04
CA SER A 592 -3.43 45.90 -1.69
C SER A 592 -2.44 44.84 -1.16
N PRO A 593 -2.21 44.79 0.17
CA PRO A 593 -1.34 43.77 0.77
C PRO A 593 -1.87 42.34 0.55
N PHE A 594 -3.19 42.17 0.41
CA PHE A 594 -3.84 40.88 0.19
C PHE A 594 -3.64 40.37 -1.24
N ALA A 595 -3.82 41.21 -2.26
CA ALA A 595 -3.54 40.85 -3.66
C ALA A 595 -2.04 40.56 -3.86
N ALA A 596 -1.16 41.34 -3.24
CA ALA A 596 0.28 41.10 -3.30
C ALA A 596 0.68 39.79 -2.60
N TRP A 597 0.08 39.48 -1.45
CA TRP A 597 0.27 38.19 -0.77
C TRP A 597 -0.25 37.02 -1.62
N GLN A 598 -1.44 37.16 -2.20
CA GLN A 598 -2.00 36.16 -3.12
C GLN A 598 -1.10 35.94 -4.33
N THR A 599 -0.52 37.01 -4.89
CA THR A 599 0.44 36.94 -5.99
C THR A 599 1.71 36.22 -5.54
N LEU A 600 2.24 36.50 -4.35
CA LEU A 600 3.40 35.76 -3.83
C LEU A 600 3.11 34.25 -3.70
N LEU A 601 1.94 33.88 -3.18
CA LEU A 601 1.51 32.48 -3.07
C LEU A 601 1.37 31.81 -4.45
N ALA A 602 0.75 32.51 -5.40
CA ALA A 602 0.47 32.03 -6.74
C ALA A 602 1.74 31.95 -7.59
N ASP A 603 2.51 33.03 -7.66
CA ASP A 603 3.62 33.19 -8.59
C ASP A 603 4.97 32.86 -7.94
N GLY A 604 5.20 33.31 -6.70
CA GLY A 604 6.45 33.03 -5.99
C GLY A 604 6.56 31.57 -5.57
N LEU A 605 5.54 31.08 -4.84
CA LEU A 605 5.51 29.73 -4.30
C LEU A 605 4.90 28.70 -5.25
N SER A 606 4.08 29.13 -6.23
CA SER A 606 3.33 28.22 -7.12
C SER A 606 2.44 27.23 -6.37
N ILE A 607 1.92 27.62 -5.20
CA ILE A 607 1.23 26.73 -4.24
C ILE A 607 -0.05 26.09 -4.82
N PHE A 608 -0.70 26.77 -5.77
CA PHE A 608 -1.91 26.30 -6.45
C PHE A 608 -1.64 25.41 -7.68
N HIS A 609 -0.40 25.34 -8.17
CA HIS A 609 -0.01 24.45 -9.27
C HIS A 609 0.79 23.24 -8.78
N ARG A 610 1.57 23.41 -7.71
CA ARG A 610 2.47 22.39 -7.18
C ARG A 610 2.56 22.48 -5.66
N SER A 611 2.66 21.32 -5.00
CA SER A 611 2.95 21.27 -3.57
C SER A 611 4.28 21.96 -3.24
N ILE A 612 4.33 22.61 -2.08
CA ILE A 612 5.53 23.23 -1.50
C ILE A 612 6.07 22.45 -0.31
N SER A 613 5.58 21.22 -0.09
CA SER A 613 6.02 20.35 1.00
C SER A 613 7.52 20.04 0.94
N ASP A 614 8.10 20.00 -0.26
CA ASP A 614 9.53 19.76 -0.49
C ASP A 614 10.45 20.93 -0.08
N VAL A 615 9.88 22.12 0.15
CA VAL A 615 10.59 23.33 0.58
C VAL A 615 10.03 23.91 1.87
N GLN A 616 9.28 23.12 2.66
CA GLN A 616 8.59 23.57 3.86
C GLN A 616 9.51 24.28 4.87
N PHE A 617 10.77 23.85 4.96
CA PHE A 617 11.79 24.43 5.85
C PHE A 617 12.25 25.84 5.44
N LEU A 618 12.05 26.24 4.18
CA LEU A 618 12.34 27.59 3.70
C LEU A 618 11.15 28.54 3.91
N LEU A 619 9.96 28.01 4.18
CA LEU A 619 8.74 28.81 4.24
C LEU A 619 8.77 29.85 5.35
N GLU A 620 9.33 29.52 6.52
CA GLU A 620 9.41 30.48 7.64
C GLU A 620 10.29 31.69 7.29
N ASP A 621 11.43 31.47 6.61
CA ASP A 621 12.29 32.56 6.11
C ASP A 621 11.56 33.39 5.05
N PHE A 622 10.91 32.73 4.09
CA PHE A 622 10.16 33.40 3.03
C PHE A 622 9.00 34.23 3.56
N GLU A 623 8.23 33.69 4.50
CA GLU A 623 7.14 34.40 5.19
C GLU A 623 7.69 35.61 5.96
N THR A 624 8.78 35.43 6.72
CA THR A 624 9.41 36.51 7.47
C THR A 624 9.88 37.65 6.55
N ARG A 625 10.55 37.31 5.44
CA ARG A 625 11.01 38.27 4.44
C ARG A 625 9.86 38.97 3.74
N ALA A 626 8.79 38.26 3.41
CA ALA A 626 7.59 38.81 2.79
C ALA A 626 6.89 39.82 3.71
N LEU A 627 6.71 39.49 4.99
CA LEU A 627 6.10 40.37 5.98
C LEU A 627 6.96 41.61 6.25
N HIS A 628 8.28 41.43 6.28
CA HIS A 628 9.22 42.53 6.42
C HIS A 628 9.19 43.47 5.20
N ALA A 629 9.14 42.91 3.98
CA ALA A 629 9.00 43.69 2.74
C ALA A 629 7.66 44.44 2.68
N LEU A 630 6.57 43.77 3.06
CA LEU A 630 5.23 44.37 3.16
C LEU A 630 5.21 45.56 4.13
N LEU A 631 5.82 45.42 5.32
CA LEU A 631 5.87 46.50 6.30
C LEU A 631 6.69 47.68 5.77
N LEU A 632 7.93 47.46 5.34
CA LEU A 632 8.86 48.55 5.04
C LEU A 632 8.61 49.22 3.69
N THR A 633 8.31 48.43 2.67
CA THR A 633 8.30 48.89 1.27
C THR A 633 6.88 48.86 0.66
N GLY A 634 5.96 48.12 1.28
CA GLY A 634 4.58 47.99 0.82
C GLY A 634 4.36 46.86 -0.21
N PRO A 635 3.14 46.74 -0.74
CA PRO A 635 2.69 45.58 -1.53
C PRO A 635 3.51 45.29 -2.80
N HIS A 636 3.97 46.33 -3.51
CA HIS A 636 4.80 46.19 -4.72
C HIS A 636 6.10 45.41 -4.50
N ALA A 637 6.66 45.42 -3.29
CA ALA A 637 7.91 44.73 -2.98
C ALA A 637 7.77 43.20 -3.02
N LEU A 638 6.55 42.68 -2.81
CA LEU A 638 6.30 41.24 -2.90
C LEU A 638 6.44 40.71 -4.32
N VAL A 639 6.19 41.54 -5.35
CA VAL A 639 6.33 41.11 -6.76
C VAL A 639 7.79 40.78 -7.07
N SER A 640 8.73 41.64 -6.68
CA SER A 640 10.16 41.37 -6.86
C SER A 640 10.64 40.22 -5.98
N LEU A 641 10.14 40.12 -4.74
CA LEU A 641 10.46 39.02 -3.84
C LEU A 641 9.94 37.68 -4.38
N ALA A 642 8.81 37.66 -5.08
CA ALA A 642 8.25 36.46 -5.69
C ALA A 642 9.18 35.85 -6.73
N GLU A 643 9.82 36.66 -7.58
CA GLU A 643 10.81 36.17 -8.55
C GLU A 643 12.04 35.57 -7.85
N GLU A 644 12.53 36.25 -6.81
CA GLU A 644 13.67 35.80 -6.02
C GLU A 644 13.38 34.46 -5.32
N ILE A 645 12.25 34.36 -4.61
CA ILE A 645 11.79 33.15 -3.94
C ILE A 645 11.61 32.01 -4.94
N ARG A 646 11.01 32.27 -6.11
CA ARG A 646 10.85 31.26 -7.16
C ARG A 646 12.18 30.71 -7.64
N SER A 647 13.19 31.58 -7.82
CA SER A 647 14.54 31.16 -8.20
C SER A 647 15.19 30.32 -7.09
N GLN A 648 15.07 30.74 -5.82
CA GLN A 648 15.61 30.00 -4.69
C GLN A 648 14.97 28.60 -4.55
N ILE A 649 13.64 28.50 -4.73
CA ILE A 649 12.92 27.22 -4.75
C ILE A 649 13.39 26.33 -5.92
N ALA A 650 13.61 26.90 -7.10
CA ALA A 650 14.10 26.15 -8.26
C ALA A 650 15.52 25.60 -8.03
N ASP A 651 16.41 26.42 -7.47
CA ASP A 651 17.78 26.01 -7.12
C ASP A 651 17.79 24.96 -6.00
N GLU A 652 16.91 25.09 -5.00
CA GLU A 652 16.78 24.11 -3.93
C GLU A 652 16.26 22.77 -4.47
N ARG A 653 15.20 22.77 -5.28
CA ARG A 653 14.68 21.54 -5.91
C ARG A 653 15.74 20.85 -6.76
N LYS A 654 16.53 21.61 -7.51
CA LYS A 654 17.65 21.08 -8.29
C LYS A 654 18.74 20.48 -7.39
N SER A 655 19.10 21.18 -6.32
CA SER A 655 20.06 20.71 -5.29
C SER A 655 19.60 19.38 -4.70
N GLN A 656 18.32 19.29 -4.37
CA GLN A 656 17.70 18.09 -3.86
C GLN A 656 17.71 16.94 -4.87
N ASP A 657 17.36 17.17 -6.13
CA ASP A 657 17.41 16.12 -7.17
C ASP A 657 18.82 15.55 -7.32
N GLU A 658 19.86 16.39 -7.24
CA GLU A 658 21.26 15.96 -7.22
C GLU A 658 21.57 15.09 -5.99
N GLN A 659 21.07 15.45 -4.81
CA GLN A 659 21.33 14.72 -3.56
C GLN A 659 20.67 13.33 -3.53
N TYR A 660 19.47 13.22 -4.11
CA TYR A 660 18.63 12.03 -4.04
C TYR A 660 18.71 11.14 -5.28
N ALA A 661 19.44 11.56 -6.31
CA ALA A 661 19.62 10.78 -7.54
C ALA A 661 20.04 9.33 -7.27
N LEU A 662 20.98 9.09 -6.35
CA LEU A 662 21.44 7.73 -6.02
C LEU A 662 20.32 6.88 -5.38
N ASP A 663 19.53 7.44 -4.46
CA ASP A 663 18.42 6.71 -3.82
C ASP A 663 17.30 6.46 -4.83
N ARG A 664 17.05 7.37 -5.77
CA ARG A 664 16.05 7.14 -6.81
C ARG A 664 16.48 6.03 -7.78
N ILE A 665 17.72 6.08 -8.27
CA ILE A 665 18.27 5.04 -9.16
C ILE A 665 18.28 3.68 -8.44
N ALA A 666 18.47 3.67 -7.12
CA ALA A 666 18.34 2.50 -6.28
C ALA A 666 17.01 1.78 -6.33
N LEU A 667 15.96 2.57 -6.17
CA LEU A 667 14.61 2.07 -6.02
C LEU A 667 14.10 1.51 -7.36
N ALA A 668 14.70 1.93 -8.47
CA ALA A 668 14.44 1.43 -9.82
C ALA A 668 15.10 0.07 -10.15
N GLU A 669 15.84 -0.55 -9.22
CA GLU A 669 16.59 -1.81 -9.45
C GLU A 669 15.73 -3.02 -9.86
N GLU A 670 14.42 -3.01 -9.62
CA GLU A 670 13.49 -4.04 -10.09
C GLU A 670 12.31 -3.35 -10.79
N PRO A 671 11.92 -3.74 -12.02
CA PRO A 671 10.74 -3.18 -12.68
C PRO A 671 9.48 -3.58 -11.91
N VAL A 672 9.11 -2.76 -10.95
CA VAL A 672 7.92 -2.92 -10.10
C VAL A 672 6.66 -2.97 -10.94
N GLU A 673 6.66 -2.32 -12.10
CA GLU A 673 5.58 -2.37 -13.09
C GLU A 673 5.30 -3.80 -13.56
N THR A 674 6.34 -4.63 -13.77
CA THR A 674 6.13 -6.04 -14.17
C THR A 674 5.52 -6.85 -13.02
N PHE A 675 5.90 -6.55 -11.78
CA PHE A 675 5.33 -7.18 -10.60
C PHE A 675 3.87 -6.78 -10.39
N ILE A 676 3.55 -5.48 -10.50
CA ILE A 676 2.18 -4.96 -10.43
C ILE A 676 1.33 -5.54 -11.55
N GLN A 677 1.84 -5.58 -12.78
CA GLN A 677 1.12 -6.17 -13.91
C GLN A 677 0.81 -7.66 -13.65
N ALA A 678 1.75 -8.42 -13.07
CA ALA A 678 1.49 -9.81 -12.72
C ALA A 678 0.37 -9.96 -11.67
N LEU A 679 0.29 -9.06 -10.69
CA LEU A 679 -0.81 -9.01 -9.72
C LEU A 679 -2.14 -8.67 -10.39
N ASP A 680 -2.17 -7.64 -11.23
CA ASP A 680 -3.37 -7.22 -11.97
C ASP A 680 -3.86 -8.33 -12.91
N ASP A 681 -2.95 -9.00 -13.63
CA ASP A 681 -3.27 -10.13 -14.51
C ASP A 681 -3.86 -11.31 -13.74
N ALA A 682 -3.32 -11.60 -12.54
CA ALA A 682 -3.82 -12.67 -11.68
C ALA A 682 -5.22 -12.37 -11.10
N GLU A 683 -5.58 -11.09 -10.95
CA GLU A 683 -6.89 -10.64 -10.46
C GLU A 683 -7.86 -10.22 -11.59
N ALA A 684 -7.46 -10.33 -12.86
CA ALA A 684 -8.22 -9.80 -13.99
C ALA A 684 -9.66 -10.33 -14.08
N ASP A 685 -9.90 -11.59 -13.69
CA ASP A 685 -11.24 -12.20 -13.64
C ASP A 685 -11.65 -12.56 -12.20
N GLU A 686 -11.92 -11.52 -11.40
CA GLU A 686 -12.43 -11.66 -10.03
C GLU A 686 -13.72 -12.49 -9.95
N ALA A 687 -14.55 -12.48 -11.01
CA ALA A 687 -15.80 -13.22 -11.06
C ALA A 687 -15.56 -14.73 -11.24
N ALA A 688 -14.59 -15.12 -12.05
CA ALA A 688 -14.16 -16.52 -12.17
C ALA A 688 -13.49 -17.01 -10.88
N LEU A 689 -12.68 -16.18 -10.22
CA LEU A 689 -12.12 -16.47 -8.89
C LEU A 689 -13.24 -16.75 -7.88
N GLU A 690 -14.20 -15.83 -7.75
CA GLU A 690 -15.36 -15.97 -6.86
C GLU A 690 -16.15 -17.24 -7.17
N ALA A 691 -16.51 -17.46 -8.44
CA ALA A 691 -17.30 -18.62 -8.86
C ALA A 691 -16.56 -19.96 -8.61
N GLY A 692 -15.25 -20.00 -8.84
CA GLY A 692 -14.42 -21.17 -8.61
C GLY A 692 -14.31 -21.51 -7.12
N VAL A 693 -14.04 -20.52 -6.29
CA VAL A 693 -13.96 -20.71 -4.83
C VAL A 693 -15.34 -21.05 -4.24
N ASP A 694 -16.42 -20.40 -4.68
CA ASP A 694 -17.78 -20.67 -4.21
C ASP A 694 -18.25 -22.10 -4.55
N GLN A 695 -17.82 -22.67 -5.68
CA GLN A 695 -18.10 -24.08 -5.99
C GLN A 695 -17.54 -25.02 -4.92
N TRP A 696 -16.36 -24.71 -4.38
CA TRP A 696 -15.77 -25.47 -3.28
C TRP A 696 -16.43 -25.13 -1.95
N LEU A 697 -16.37 -23.88 -1.51
CA LEU A 697 -16.82 -23.47 -0.18
C LEU A 697 -18.32 -23.65 0.05
N ILE A 698 -19.14 -23.23 -0.92
CA ILE A 698 -20.60 -23.27 -0.80
C ILE A 698 -21.12 -24.57 -1.39
N GLY A 699 -20.73 -24.86 -2.63
CA GLY A 699 -21.24 -26.01 -3.38
C GLY A 699 -20.82 -27.36 -2.81
N THR A 700 -19.63 -27.44 -2.20
CA THR A 700 -19.09 -28.70 -1.67
C THR A 700 -19.03 -28.71 -0.15
N LEU A 701 -18.41 -27.70 0.45
CA LEU A 701 -18.23 -27.61 1.91
C LEU A 701 -19.46 -27.09 2.65
N GLN A 702 -20.49 -26.63 1.93
CA GLN A 702 -21.77 -26.22 2.51
C GLN A 702 -21.65 -25.08 3.54
N LEU A 703 -20.72 -24.15 3.31
CA LEU A 703 -20.77 -22.83 3.95
C LEU A 703 -21.95 -22.04 3.37
N LYS A 704 -22.56 -21.19 4.19
CA LYS A 704 -23.68 -20.35 3.74
C LYS A 704 -23.21 -18.93 3.48
N LYS A 705 -23.27 -18.51 2.21
CA LYS A 705 -23.06 -17.13 1.78
C LYS A 705 -24.37 -16.35 1.78
N ARG A 706 -24.36 -15.12 2.28
CA ARG A 706 -25.51 -14.21 2.30
C ARG A 706 -25.07 -12.78 2.02
N PRO A 707 -25.89 -11.94 1.37
CA PRO A 707 -25.64 -10.50 1.30
C PRO A 707 -25.44 -9.90 2.69
N PHE A 708 -24.49 -8.97 2.82
CA PHE A 708 -24.29 -8.22 4.07
C PHE A 708 -25.45 -7.25 4.30
N ALA A 709 -25.88 -6.55 3.25
CA ALA A 709 -27.03 -5.64 3.27
C ALA A 709 -27.91 -5.82 2.01
N TRP A 710 -29.18 -6.21 2.21
CA TRP A 710 -30.14 -6.40 1.12
C TRP A 710 -30.61 -5.05 0.54
N PRO A 711 -30.82 -4.90 -0.79
CA PRO A 711 -30.80 -5.91 -1.86
C PRO A 711 -29.46 -6.11 -2.57
N VAL A 712 -28.39 -5.47 -2.11
CA VAL A 712 -27.08 -5.52 -2.78
C VAL A 712 -26.38 -6.83 -2.45
N GLU A 713 -25.99 -7.61 -3.46
CA GLU A 713 -25.35 -8.93 -3.23
C GLU A 713 -23.94 -8.83 -2.62
N ASP A 714 -23.20 -7.76 -2.93
CA ASP A 714 -21.87 -7.45 -2.40
C ASP A 714 -21.86 -6.13 -1.60
N PRO A 715 -21.18 -6.06 -0.45
CA PRO A 715 -20.42 -7.14 0.20
C PRO A 715 -21.33 -8.24 0.76
N PHE A 716 -20.75 -9.39 1.05
CA PHE A 716 -21.44 -10.56 1.60
C PHE A 716 -20.84 -10.98 2.95
N LYS A 717 -21.45 -11.98 3.58
CA LYS A 717 -20.92 -12.68 4.76
C LYS A 717 -21.04 -14.19 4.62
N LEU A 718 -20.16 -14.90 5.32
CA LEU A 718 -20.10 -16.35 5.37
C LEU A 718 -20.50 -16.86 6.76
N ALA A 719 -21.24 -17.96 6.80
CA ALA A 719 -21.67 -18.57 8.05
C ALA A 719 -21.54 -20.09 8.01
N ILE A 720 -21.14 -20.66 9.14
CA ILE A 720 -21.15 -22.10 9.40
C ILE A 720 -22.59 -22.53 9.75
N THR A 721 -23.02 -23.66 9.20
CA THR A 721 -24.31 -24.28 9.51
C THR A 721 -24.10 -25.72 9.99
N LYS A 722 -25.18 -26.40 10.39
CA LYS A 722 -25.14 -27.82 10.78
C LYS A 722 -24.78 -28.74 9.61
N GLU A 723 -24.95 -28.24 8.39
CA GLU A 723 -24.69 -28.94 7.14
C GLU A 723 -23.22 -28.78 6.70
N THR A 724 -22.52 -27.74 7.17
CA THR A 724 -21.12 -27.46 6.82
C THR A 724 -20.21 -28.66 7.05
N LEU A 725 -19.40 -28.98 6.03
CA LEU A 725 -18.56 -30.18 5.96
C LEU A 725 -17.08 -29.88 6.28
N ILE A 726 -16.85 -28.92 7.18
CA ILE A 726 -15.54 -28.61 7.76
C ILE A 726 -15.56 -29.16 9.20
N PRO A 727 -14.55 -29.89 9.68
CA PRO A 727 -14.53 -30.39 11.06
C PRO A 727 -14.60 -29.25 12.09
N ARG A 728 -15.39 -29.44 13.16
CA ARG A 728 -15.56 -28.43 14.22
C ARG A 728 -14.23 -28.05 14.86
N LEU A 729 -13.40 -29.04 15.15
CA LEU A 729 -12.04 -28.85 15.67
C LEU A 729 -11.03 -29.52 14.74
N PRO A 730 -9.86 -28.90 14.50
CA PRO A 730 -9.52 -27.51 14.86
C PRO A 730 -10.08 -26.47 13.86
N TRP A 731 -10.54 -26.91 12.69
CA TRP A 731 -10.73 -26.02 11.52
C TRP A 731 -11.83 -24.97 11.65
N GLN A 732 -13.06 -25.34 12.02
CA GLN A 732 -14.12 -24.33 12.16
C GLN A 732 -13.80 -23.28 13.23
N GLN A 733 -13.08 -23.64 14.28
CA GLN A 733 -12.66 -22.71 15.33
C GLN A 733 -11.68 -21.67 14.79
N GLN A 734 -10.77 -22.04 13.89
CA GLN A 734 -9.80 -21.13 13.28
C GLN A 734 -10.40 -20.21 12.19
N LEU A 735 -11.58 -20.51 11.65
CA LEU A 735 -12.19 -19.68 10.61
C LEU A 735 -12.70 -18.33 11.14
N GLU A 736 -12.98 -18.25 12.46
CA GLU A 736 -13.38 -17.02 13.16
C GLU A 736 -14.43 -16.17 12.43
N LEU A 737 -15.40 -16.82 11.77
CA LEU A 737 -16.39 -16.13 10.95
C LEU A 737 -17.32 -15.26 11.80
N ASP A 738 -17.24 -13.95 11.56
CA ASP A 738 -18.06 -12.93 12.21
C ASP A 738 -19.20 -12.45 11.29
N ASP A 739 -20.40 -12.36 11.85
CA ASP A 739 -21.60 -11.89 11.17
C ASP A 739 -21.62 -10.36 10.94
N SER A 740 -20.77 -9.60 11.66
CA SER A 740 -20.55 -8.16 11.45
C SER A 740 -19.47 -7.80 10.43
N GLN A 741 -18.70 -8.78 9.92
CA GLN A 741 -17.62 -8.51 8.98
C GLN A 741 -18.11 -8.59 7.51
N PRO A 742 -18.12 -7.49 6.76
CA PRO A 742 -18.43 -7.54 5.33
C PRO A 742 -17.22 -8.03 4.52
N LEU A 743 -17.46 -9.02 3.66
CA LEU A 743 -16.46 -9.66 2.81
C LEU A 743 -16.73 -9.33 1.33
N SER A 744 -15.69 -9.29 0.51
CA SER A 744 -15.79 -9.10 -0.94
C SER A 744 -14.65 -9.77 -1.68
N TRP A 745 -14.93 -10.33 -2.85
CA TRP A 745 -13.91 -10.76 -3.80
C TRP A 745 -13.41 -9.61 -4.70
N LYS A 746 -14.11 -8.47 -4.70
CA LYS A 746 -13.87 -7.34 -5.60
C LYS A 746 -13.01 -6.28 -4.93
N ARG A 747 -11.79 -6.05 -5.42
CA ARG A 747 -10.85 -5.04 -4.91
C ARG A 747 -11.49 -3.66 -4.91
N ARG A 748 -12.14 -3.27 -6.01
CA ARG A 748 -12.82 -1.97 -6.14
C ARG A 748 -13.85 -1.67 -5.03
N ILE A 749 -14.45 -2.70 -4.42
CA ILE A 749 -15.41 -2.52 -3.33
C ILE A 749 -14.64 -2.30 -2.03
N ALA A 750 -13.59 -3.10 -1.76
CA ALA A 750 -12.73 -2.96 -0.59
C ALA A 750 -11.99 -1.62 -0.57
N THR A 751 -11.45 -1.16 -1.71
CA THR A 751 -10.78 0.16 -1.81
C THR A 751 -11.73 1.32 -1.52
N ARG A 752 -13.02 1.21 -1.87
CA ARG A 752 -14.02 2.27 -1.66
C ARG A 752 -14.68 2.22 -0.28
N ARG A 753 -14.71 1.06 0.36
CA ARG A 753 -15.37 0.81 1.64
C ARG A 753 -14.38 0.12 2.56
N THR A 754 -13.65 0.91 3.35
CA THR A 754 -12.57 0.44 4.23
C THR A 754 -12.99 -0.72 5.14
N ALA A 755 -14.21 -0.67 5.70
CA ALA A 755 -14.76 -1.75 6.52
C ALA A 755 -14.89 -3.12 5.81
N VAL A 756 -14.77 -3.20 4.47
CA VAL A 756 -14.90 -4.45 3.69
C VAL A 756 -13.57 -5.19 3.59
N THR A 757 -13.55 -6.44 4.02
CA THR A 757 -12.40 -7.35 3.86
C THR A 757 -12.31 -7.87 2.43
N LEU A 758 -11.17 -7.64 1.79
CA LEU A 758 -10.83 -8.25 0.51
C LEU A 758 -10.38 -9.69 0.70
N LEU A 759 -11.00 -10.65 0.02
CA LEU A 759 -10.65 -12.07 0.12
C LEU A 759 -9.55 -12.44 -0.87
N ARG A 760 -8.33 -12.64 -0.37
CA ARG A 760 -7.14 -13.10 -1.10
C ARG A 760 -6.20 -13.94 -0.21
N PRO A 761 -5.28 -14.74 -0.76
CA PRO A 761 -4.13 -15.27 0.00
C PRO A 761 -3.46 -14.17 0.84
N GLY A 762 -3.17 -14.45 2.12
CA GLY A 762 -2.77 -13.45 3.12
C GLY A 762 -3.92 -12.91 3.96
N THR A 763 -5.17 -13.25 3.64
CA THR A 763 -6.31 -13.00 4.53
C THR A 763 -6.45 -14.20 5.46
N PRO A 764 -6.52 -14.04 6.80
CA PRO A 764 -6.59 -15.16 7.75
C PRO A 764 -7.60 -16.23 7.36
N LEU A 765 -8.81 -15.81 6.98
CA LEU A 765 -9.87 -16.69 6.50
C LEU A 765 -9.44 -17.53 5.27
N ILE A 766 -8.83 -16.91 4.26
CA ILE A 766 -8.40 -17.60 3.04
C ILE A 766 -7.20 -18.52 3.30
N ASP A 767 -6.29 -18.12 4.18
CA ASP A 767 -5.12 -18.93 4.51
C ASP A 767 -5.54 -20.19 5.29
N VAL A 768 -6.45 -20.05 6.28
CA VAL A 768 -7.04 -21.20 6.98
C VAL A 768 -7.78 -22.12 6.00
N LEU A 769 -8.58 -21.57 5.08
CA LEU A 769 -9.29 -22.37 4.07
C LEU A 769 -8.36 -23.07 3.09
N THR A 770 -7.23 -22.45 2.73
CA THR A 770 -6.22 -23.04 1.84
C THR A 770 -5.49 -24.18 2.55
N ARG A 771 -5.10 -24.00 3.82
CA ARG A 771 -4.50 -25.06 4.65
C ARG A 771 -5.47 -26.21 4.91
N PHE A 772 -6.74 -25.89 5.21
CA PHE A 772 -7.80 -26.89 5.32
C PHE A 772 -7.95 -27.68 4.03
N THR A 773 -8.01 -26.99 2.89
CA THR A 773 -8.14 -27.65 1.59
C THR A 773 -6.93 -28.55 1.34
N ARG A 774 -5.70 -28.11 1.61
CA ARG A 774 -4.49 -28.96 1.53
C ARG A 774 -4.57 -30.20 2.42
N TRP A 775 -5.12 -30.08 3.63
CA TRP A 775 -5.33 -31.20 4.56
C TRP A 775 -6.47 -32.14 4.11
N ASP A 776 -7.52 -31.59 3.53
CA ASP A 776 -8.71 -32.32 3.10
C ASP A 776 -8.44 -33.20 1.88
N ASP A 777 -8.83 -34.48 1.97
CA ASP A 777 -8.60 -35.48 0.94
C ASP A 777 -9.65 -35.49 -0.17
N ARG A 778 -10.76 -34.76 -0.04
CA ARG A 778 -11.82 -34.82 -1.05
C ARG A 778 -11.33 -34.26 -2.36
N GLY A 779 -11.54 -35.01 -3.43
CA GLY A 779 -11.12 -34.63 -4.79
C GLY A 779 -9.61 -34.73 -5.07
N THR A 780 -8.80 -35.30 -4.17
CA THR A 780 -7.38 -35.59 -4.45
C THR A 780 -7.20 -36.83 -5.32
N ALA A 781 -8.02 -37.86 -5.14
CA ALA A 781 -8.01 -39.07 -5.95
C ALA A 781 -9.39 -39.36 -6.56
N PHE A 782 -9.47 -39.72 -7.85
CA PHE A 782 -10.73 -40.09 -8.48
C PHE A 782 -10.60 -41.18 -9.56
N VAL A 783 -11.70 -41.89 -9.83
CA VAL A 783 -11.80 -42.80 -10.98
C VAL A 783 -13.13 -42.56 -11.71
N THR A 784 -13.05 -42.25 -13.00
CA THR A 784 -14.21 -41.94 -13.84
C THR A 784 -14.24 -42.83 -15.08
N TYR A 785 -15.36 -43.50 -15.32
CA TYR A 785 -15.69 -44.01 -16.65
C TYR A 785 -16.44 -42.94 -17.42
N ARG A 786 -15.91 -42.55 -18.58
CA ARG A 786 -16.49 -41.53 -19.45
C ARG A 786 -16.88 -42.15 -20.79
N PRO A 787 -18.20 -42.34 -21.05
CA PRO A 787 -18.66 -42.91 -22.29
C PRO A 787 -18.46 -41.94 -23.46
N VAL A 788 -17.91 -42.44 -24.57
CA VAL A 788 -17.71 -41.68 -25.81
C VAL A 788 -18.47 -42.38 -26.92
N SER A 789 -19.46 -41.68 -27.51
CA SER A 789 -20.44 -42.25 -28.44
C SER A 789 -19.83 -42.88 -29.69
N ASP A 790 -18.74 -42.31 -30.19
CA ASP A 790 -18.06 -42.75 -31.42
C ASP A 790 -16.77 -43.54 -31.14
N TRP A 791 -16.60 -44.09 -29.92
CA TRP A 791 -15.40 -44.84 -29.56
C TRP A 791 -15.31 -46.15 -30.36
N GLN A 792 -14.23 -46.31 -31.12
CA GLN A 792 -13.95 -47.53 -31.88
C GLN A 792 -12.73 -48.24 -31.28
N GLY A 793 -12.94 -49.45 -30.76
CA GLY A 793 -11.88 -50.28 -30.17
C GLY A 793 -12.11 -50.61 -28.70
N ASP A 794 -11.07 -51.15 -28.07
CA ASP A 794 -11.06 -51.48 -26.64
C ASP A 794 -11.10 -50.22 -25.78
N ALA A 795 -11.48 -50.39 -24.50
CA ALA A 795 -11.50 -49.30 -23.55
C ALA A 795 -10.09 -48.73 -23.35
N TRP A 796 -9.98 -47.41 -23.37
CA TRP A 796 -8.72 -46.72 -23.13
C TRP A 796 -8.62 -46.27 -21.67
N ILE A 797 -7.46 -46.48 -21.07
CA ILE A 797 -7.18 -46.12 -19.68
C ILE A 797 -6.07 -45.08 -19.69
N GLY A 798 -6.28 -44.02 -18.92
CA GLY A 798 -5.26 -43.01 -18.69
C GLY A 798 -5.48 -42.24 -17.41
N PHE A 799 -4.59 -41.33 -17.13
CA PHE A 799 -4.49 -40.63 -15.87
C PHE A 799 -4.42 -39.12 -16.07
N LYS A 800 -5.00 -38.37 -15.13
CA LYS A 800 -4.79 -36.93 -14.97
C LYS A 800 -4.01 -36.72 -13.69
N LEU A 801 -2.87 -36.05 -13.76
CA LEU A 801 -2.04 -35.73 -12.60
C LEU A 801 -1.90 -34.22 -12.50
N CYS A 802 -2.15 -33.66 -11.32
CA CYS A 802 -1.98 -32.24 -11.03
C CYS A 802 -0.81 -32.11 -10.04
N PHE A 803 0.24 -31.40 -10.45
CA PHE A 803 1.44 -31.16 -9.67
C PHE A 803 1.56 -29.69 -9.29
N THR A 804 2.08 -29.42 -8.10
CA THR A 804 2.65 -28.13 -7.72
C THR A 804 4.16 -28.25 -7.64
N ILE A 805 4.86 -27.29 -8.24
CA ILE A 805 6.31 -27.13 -8.16
C ILE A 805 6.57 -25.89 -7.30
N GLU A 806 7.19 -26.07 -6.14
CA GLU A 806 7.41 -25.01 -5.13
C GLU A 806 8.80 -25.20 -4.47
N PRO A 807 9.38 -24.16 -3.83
CA PRO A 807 10.63 -24.33 -3.09
C PRO A 807 10.53 -25.46 -2.06
N SER A 808 11.59 -26.28 -1.93
CA SER A 808 11.61 -27.41 -1.00
C SER A 808 11.84 -26.95 0.44
N LEU A 809 10.77 -26.46 1.06
CA LEU A 809 10.72 -26.09 2.47
C LEU A 809 9.65 -26.95 3.15
N ASP A 810 10.08 -27.72 4.14
CA ASP A 810 9.15 -28.53 4.93
C ASP A 810 8.46 -27.64 5.97
N MET A 811 7.14 -27.81 6.13
CA MET A 811 6.39 -27.15 7.20
C MET A 811 5.94 -28.24 8.18
N ALA A 812 6.49 -28.21 9.39
CA ALA A 812 6.29 -29.27 10.36
C ALA A 812 4.83 -29.41 10.81
N ASP A 813 4.10 -28.29 10.93
CA ASP A 813 2.68 -28.26 11.30
C ASP A 813 1.88 -27.33 10.36
N LEU A 814 0.94 -27.91 9.60
CA LEU A 814 0.03 -27.16 8.73
C LEU A 814 -1.04 -26.37 9.51
N LEU A 815 -1.26 -26.66 10.79
CA LEU A 815 -2.22 -25.93 11.62
C LEU A 815 -1.60 -24.67 12.24
N ALA A 816 -0.31 -24.72 12.55
CA ALA A 816 0.43 -23.66 13.21
C ALA A 816 1.89 -23.64 12.71
N PRO A 817 2.14 -23.27 11.44
CA PRO A 817 3.50 -23.14 10.93
C PRO A 817 4.25 -22.05 11.72
N SER A 818 5.53 -22.25 11.95
CA SER A 818 6.34 -21.28 12.69
C SER A 818 6.64 -20.03 11.86
N ARG A 819 6.86 -18.91 12.54
CA ARG A 819 7.31 -17.64 11.93
C ARG A 819 8.52 -17.83 11.01
N ALA A 820 9.47 -18.67 11.42
CA ALA A 820 10.69 -18.93 10.66
C ALA A 820 10.41 -19.69 9.36
N GLU A 821 9.51 -20.68 9.38
CA GLU A 821 9.11 -21.45 8.19
C GLU A 821 8.36 -20.56 7.19
N LEU A 822 7.41 -19.75 7.65
CA LEU A 822 6.66 -18.83 6.79
C LEU A 822 7.56 -17.76 6.17
N ALA A 823 8.46 -17.17 6.97
CA ALA A 823 9.43 -16.20 6.47
C ALA A 823 10.41 -16.83 5.46
N ALA A 824 10.88 -18.06 5.69
CA ALA A 824 11.74 -18.77 4.74
C ALA A 824 11.00 -19.09 3.43
N SER A 825 9.75 -19.55 3.52
CA SER A 825 8.88 -19.83 2.37
C SER A 825 8.67 -18.59 1.51
N ARG A 826 8.28 -17.47 2.13
CA ARG A 826 8.14 -16.19 1.47
C ARG A 826 9.41 -15.74 0.76
N ARG A 827 10.56 -15.82 1.44
CA ARG A 827 11.85 -15.40 0.87
C ARG A 827 12.28 -16.28 -0.31
N ALA A 828 12.01 -17.59 -0.25
CA ALA A 828 12.29 -18.49 -1.37
C ALA A 828 11.37 -18.21 -2.56
N GLN A 829 10.09 -17.92 -2.32
CA GLN A 829 9.11 -17.58 -3.36
C GLN A 829 9.43 -16.30 -4.13
N ARG A 830 10.25 -15.39 -3.58
CA ARG A 830 10.80 -14.24 -4.31
C ARG A 830 11.62 -14.68 -5.52
N TYR A 831 12.44 -15.72 -5.36
CA TYR A 831 13.34 -16.19 -6.41
C TYR A 831 12.68 -17.25 -7.27
N PHE A 832 11.89 -18.13 -6.65
CA PHE A 832 11.22 -19.24 -7.33
C PHE A 832 9.74 -19.28 -6.94
N ALA A 833 8.92 -18.59 -7.73
CA ALA A 833 7.48 -18.60 -7.57
C ALA A 833 6.92 -20.01 -7.82
N GLN A 834 5.90 -20.40 -7.05
CA GLN A 834 5.25 -21.69 -7.23
C GLN A 834 4.56 -21.78 -8.60
N SER A 835 4.55 -22.97 -9.21
CA SER A 835 3.84 -23.20 -10.48
C SER A 835 3.04 -24.49 -10.46
N GLU A 836 1.98 -24.55 -11.28
CA GLU A 836 1.15 -25.73 -11.44
C GLU A 836 1.40 -26.42 -12.78
N GLN A 837 1.37 -27.74 -12.80
CA GLN A 837 1.46 -28.55 -14.01
C GLN A 837 0.38 -29.62 -14.00
N THR A 838 -0.43 -29.70 -15.07
CA THR A 838 -1.40 -30.79 -15.26
C THR A 838 -0.96 -31.65 -16.43
N LEU A 839 -0.82 -32.95 -16.18
CA LEU A 839 -0.44 -33.94 -17.19
C LEU A 839 -1.58 -34.92 -17.44
N PHE A 840 -1.83 -35.22 -18.70
CA PHE A 840 -2.67 -36.34 -19.12
C PHE A 840 -1.78 -37.44 -19.70
N LEU A 841 -1.81 -38.62 -19.08
CA LEU A 841 -0.97 -39.75 -19.42
C LEU A 841 -1.82 -40.96 -19.78
N ASP A 842 -1.32 -41.85 -20.62
CA ASP A 842 -1.95 -43.15 -20.85
C ASP A 842 -1.61 -44.15 -19.73
N ILE A 843 -2.11 -45.38 -19.83
CA ILE A 843 -1.81 -46.46 -18.86
C ILE A 843 -0.32 -46.80 -18.74
N ASN A 844 0.46 -46.58 -19.80
CA ASN A 844 1.90 -46.85 -19.82
C ASN A 844 2.71 -45.70 -19.21
N GLY A 845 2.10 -44.53 -19.02
CA GLY A 845 2.74 -43.32 -18.53
C GLY A 845 3.21 -42.39 -19.65
N GLU A 846 2.79 -42.63 -20.90
CA GLU A 846 3.13 -41.78 -22.04
C GLU A 846 2.17 -40.58 -22.12
N ALA A 847 2.69 -39.41 -22.48
CA ALA A 847 1.90 -38.19 -22.56
C ALA A 847 0.87 -38.23 -23.70
N VAL A 848 -0.37 -37.88 -23.38
CA VAL A 848 -1.44 -37.78 -24.36
C VAL A 848 -1.27 -36.50 -25.17
N THR A 849 -0.98 -36.65 -26.46
CA THR A 849 -0.77 -35.51 -27.39
C THR A 849 -1.92 -35.29 -28.37
N ASP A 850 -2.84 -36.25 -28.50
CA ASP A 850 -4.01 -36.14 -29.39
C ASP A 850 -4.98 -35.05 -28.88
N PRO A 851 -5.20 -33.96 -29.63
CA PRO A 851 -6.11 -32.89 -29.23
C PRO A 851 -7.56 -33.34 -29.03
N ALA A 852 -8.03 -34.33 -29.78
CA ALA A 852 -9.39 -34.85 -29.64
C ALA A 852 -9.57 -35.58 -28.31
N LEU A 853 -8.60 -36.42 -27.96
CA LEU A 853 -8.57 -37.14 -26.69
C LEU A 853 -8.40 -36.18 -25.50
N LEU A 854 -7.51 -35.19 -25.60
CA LEU A 854 -7.36 -34.15 -24.59
C LEU A 854 -8.65 -33.36 -24.37
N ALA A 855 -9.36 -33.01 -25.44
CA ALA A 855 -10.66 -32.34 -25.34
C ALA A 855 -11.73 -33.18 -24.64
N VAL A 856 -11.63 -34.52 -24.69
CA VAL A 856 -12.50 -35.42 -23.92
C VAL A 856 -12.09 -35.47 -22.45
N LEU A 857 -10.79 -35.57 -22.15
CA LEU A 857 -10.26 -35.69 -20.79
C LEU A 857 -10.42 -34.41 -19.96
N SER A 858 -10.33 -33.25 -20.61
CA SER A 858 -10.48 -31.93 -19.97
C SER A 858 -11.92 -31.55 -19.62
N LYS A 859 -12.93 -32.33 -20.04
CA LYS A 859 -14.34 -32.01 -19.72
C LYS A 859 -14.63 -32.18 -18.23
N PRO A 860 -15.40 -31.26 -17.62
CA PRO A 860 -15.87 -31.41 -16.25
C PRO A 860 -16.78 -32.64 -16.12
N TYR A 861 -16.88 -33.17 -14.92
CA TYR A 861 -17.70 -34.34 -14.61
C TYR A 861 -19.18 -34.08 -14.89
N ASN A 862 -19.80 -34.95 -15.70
CA ASN A 862 -21.21 -34.85 -16.07
C ASN A 862 -22.05 -35.98 -15.44
N SER A 863 -22.81 -35.65 -14.39
CA SER A 863 -23.74 -36.60 -13.75
C SER A 863 -25.20 -36.49 -14.21
N HIS A 864 -25.55 -35.47 -15.01
CA HIS A 864 -26.94 -35.08 -15.25
C HIS A 864 -27.63 -35.79 -16.42
N GLY A 865 -26.94 -36.70 -17.12
CA GLY A 865 -27.58 -37.54 -18.13
C GLY A 865 -28.19 -38.80 -17.53
N LYS A 866 -29.52 -38.94 -17.52
CA LYS A 866 -30.15 -40.28 -17.59
C LYS A 866 -30.00 -40.88 -19.01
N GLY A 867 -28.84 -40.68 -19.65
CA GLY A 867 -28.56 -40.99 -21.04
C GLY A 867 -27.17 -41.61 -21.22
N PRO A 868 -26.83 -42.08 -22.44
CA PRO A 868 -25.62 -42.86 -22.73
C PRO A 868 -24.30 -42.08 -22.61
N SER A 869 -24.34 -40.77 -22.35
CA SER A 869 -23.17 -39.87 -22.28
C SER A 869 -22.81 -39.39 -20.86
N ALA A 870 -23.44 -39.95 -19.81
CA ALA A 870 -23.16 -39.56 -18.44
C ALA A 870 -21.92 -40.26 -17.88
N ASP A 871 -21.09 -39.50 -17.16
CA ASP A 871 -19.92 -40.02 -16.48
C ASP A 871 -20.34 -40.90 -15.30
N ILE A 872 -19.56 -41.96 -15.06
CA ILE A 872 -19.80 -42.93 -14.01
C ILE A 872 -18.62 -42.87 -13.03
N ASN A 873 -18.88 -42.43 -11.80
CA ASN A 873 -17.92 -42.57 -10.71
C ASN A 873 -17.66 -44.06 -10.39
N LEU A 874 -16.43 -44.51 -10.65
CA LEU A 874 -15.99 -45.87 -10.40
C LEU A 874 -15.38 -46.07 -9.01
N GLY A 875 -15.01 -45.01 -8.29
CA GLY A 875 -14.55 -45.10 -6.90
C GLY A 875 -15.59 -45.74 -5.97
N SER A 876 -16.87 -45.49 -6.24
CA SER A 876 -17.99 -46.16 -5.55
C SER A 876 -18.39 -47.53 -6.14
N ARG A 877 -17.79 -47.94 -7.26
CA ARG A 877 -18.12 -49.15 -8.04
C ARG A 877 -16.85 -49.91 -8.45
N PRO A 878 -16.04 -50.40 -7.48
CA PRO A 878 -14.76 -51.04 -7.78
C PRO A 878 -14.89 -52.34 -8.58
N HIS A 879 -16.06 -52.99 -8.56
CA HIS A 879 -16.32 -54.17 -9.37
C HIS A 879 -16.33 -53.86 -10.88
N ILE A 880 -16.81 -52.68 -11.28
CA ILE A 880 -16.77 -52.25 -12.69
C ILE A 880 -15.34 -51.91 -13.10
N LEU A 881 -14.55 -51.31 -12.20
CA LEU A 881 -13.13 -51.04 -12.46
C LEU A 881 -12.35 -52.34 -12.72
N ALA A 882 -12.66 -53.40 -11.97
CA ALA A 882 -12.01 -54.70 -12.10
C ALA A 882 -12.24 -55.38 -13.46
N ASP A 883 -13.27 -54.99 -14.21
CA ASP A 883 -13.53 -55.49 -15.57
C ASP A 883 -12.52 -54.95 -16.60
N TYR A 884 -11.87 -53.82 -16.30
CA TYR A 884 -10.95 -53.13 -17.21
C TYR A 884 -9.48 -53.23 -16.78
N ILE A 885 -9.22 -53.33 -15.47
CA ILE A 885 -7.87 -53.46 -14.94
C ILE A 885 -7.83 -54.40 -13.74
N ASP A 886 -6.86 -55.31 -13.74
CA ASP A 886 -6.66 -56.24 -12.62
C ASP A 886 -6.39 -55.45 -11.33
N PRO A 887 -7.20 -55.65 -10.27
CA PRO A 887 -7.01 -54.96 -8.98
C PRO A 887 -5.63 -55.17 -8.35
N SER A 888 -4.95 -56.28 -8.65
CA SER A 888 -3.60 -56.55 -8.16
C SER A 888 -2.51 -55.75 -8.90
N VAL A 889 -2.79 -55.32 -10.14
CA VAL A 889 -1.87 -54.58 -11.00
C VAL A 889 -2.08 -53.06 -10.88
N PHE A 890 -3.31 -52.63 -10.61
CA PHE A 890 -3.68 -51.20 -10.53
C PHE A 890 -2.78 -50.35 -9.59
N PRO A 891 -2.42 -50.82 -8.36
CA PRO A 891 -1.50 -50.08 -7.49
C PRO A 891 -0.12 -49.83 -8.12
N VAL A 892 0.42 -50.83 -8.83
CA VAL A 892 1.73 -50.75 -9.47
C VAL A 892 1.69 -49.74 -10.63
N VAL A 893 0.59 -49.74 -11.40
CA VAL A 893 0.38 -48.77 -12.48
C VAL A 893 0.30 -47.35 -11.92
N CYS A 894 -0.47 -47.11 -10.85
CA CYS A 894 -0.59 -45.79 -10.25
C CYS A 894 0.78 -45.22 -9.83
N ARG A 895 1.58 -46.02 -9.12
CA ARG A 895 2.94 -45.62 -8.69
C ARG A 895 3.86 -45.37 -9.88
N ARG A 896 3.88 -46.27 -10.87
CA ARG A 896 4.69 -46.12 -12.08
C ARG A 896 4.36 -44.83 -12.84
N VAL A 897 3.06 -44.54 -13.03
CA VAL A 897 2.60 -43.34 -13.72
C VAL A 897 2.98 -42.09 -12.93
N ARG A 898 2.77 -42.05 -11.61
CA ARG A 898 3.23 -40.95 -10.74
C ARG A 898 4.74 -40.72 -10.89
N ASP A 899 5.54 -41.77 -10.73
CA ASP A 899 7.00 -41.65 -10.68
C ASP A 899 7.56 -41.22 -12.03
N GLY A 900 7.06 -41.79 -13.12
CA GLY A 900 7.41 -41.39 -14.50
C GLY A 900 7.01 -39.94 -14.83
N ALA A 901 5.81 -39.52 -14.39
CA ALA A 901 5.35 -38.13 -14.56
C ALA A 901 6.23 -37.14 -13.80
N ARG A 902 6.55 -37.44 -12.53
CA ARG A 902 7.42 -36.61 -11.69
C ARG A 902 8.81 -36.50 -12.29
N GLN A 903 9.37 -37.60 -12.79
CA GLN A 903 10.65 -37.60 -13.49
C GLN A 903 10.60 -36.73 -14.75
N THR A 904 9.56 -36.88 -15.57
CA THR A 904 9.38 -36.10 -16.81
C THR A 904 9.34 -34.60 -16.52
N LEU A 905 8.62 -34.18 -15.46
CA LEU A 905 8.57 -32.77 -15.04
C LEU A 905 9.93 -32.27 -14.54
N SER A 906 10.68 -33.08 -13.79
CA SER A 906 12.01 -32.71 -13.30
C SER A 906 13.03 -32.50 -14.42
N GLU A 907 12.83 -33.17 -15.55
CA GLU A 907 13.69 -33.09 -16.74
C GLU A 907 13.16 -32.08 -17.79
N GLN A 908 12.01 -31.44 -17.54
CA GLN A 908 11.38 -30.53 -18.48
C GLN A 908 12.19 -29.23 -18.64
N PRO A 909 12.51 -28.77 -19.87
CA PRO A 909 13.31 -27.57 -20.09
C PRO A 909 12.77 -26.33 -19.37
N ALA A 910 11.45 -26.11 -19.40
CA ALA A 910 10.84 -24.97 -18.72
C ALA A 910 11.07 -24.95 -17.20
N VAL A 911 11.09 -26.11 -16.54
CA VAL A 911 11.35 -26.22 -15.10
C VAL A 911 12.83 -25.98 -14.81
N LEU A 912 13.72 -26.57 -15.61
CA LEU A 912 15.17 -26.38 -15.50
C LEU A 912 15.59 -24.92 -15.77
N ASP A 913 14.97 -24.28 -16.75
CA ASP A 913 15.18 -22.86 -17.08
C ASP A 913 14.70 -21.96 -15.93
N ALA A 914 13.55 -22.26 -15.32
CA ALA A 914 13.05 -21.54 -14.15
C ALA A 914 13.99 -21.67 -12.93
N ILE A 915 14.48 -22.89 -12.66
CA ILE A 915 15.48 -23.13 -11.59
C ILE A 915 16.77 -22.36 -11.89
N THR A 916 17.25 -22.39 -13.14
CA THR A 916 18.47 -21.68 -13.56
C THR A 916 18.31 -20.17 -13.42
N ALA A 917 17.16 -19.61 -13.82
CA ALA A 917 16.86 -18.19 -13.67
C ALA A 917 16.81 -17.79 -12.19
N ALA A 918 16.10 -18.56 -11.36
CA ALA A 918 15.97 -18.31 -9.92
C ALA A 918 17.31 -18.38 -9.19
N THR A 919 18.11 -19.41 -9.46
CA THR A 919 19.45 -19.58 -8.86
C THR A 919 20.42 -18.48 -9.32
N THR A 920 20.37 -18.08 -10.60
CA THR A 920 21.18 -16.98 -11.12
C THR A 920 20.82 -15.64 -10.46
N LEU A 921 19.52 -15.38 -10.27
CA LEU A 921 19.03 -14.19 -9.59
C LEU A 921 19.48 -14.17 -8.12
N ALA A 922 19.29 -15.28 -7.40
CA ALA A 922 19.71 -15.42 -6.00
C ALA A 922 21.22 -15.29 -5.83
N ALA A 923 22.02 -15.92 -6.70
CA ALA A 923 23.48 -15.84 -6.68
C ALA A 923 23.97 -14.42 -7.00
N SER A 924 23.33 -13.72 -7.94
CA SER A 924 23.66 -12.33 -8.27
C SER A 924 23.37 -11.40 -7.09
N ASP A 925 22.23 -11.57 -6.42
CA ASP A 925 21.89 -10.79 -5.22
C ASP A 925 22.90 -11.05 -4.07
N LEU A 926 23.24 -12.32 -3.85
CA LEU A 926 24.25 -12.72 -2.86
C LEU A 926 25.62 -12.12 -3.15
N GLN A 927 26.06 -12.13 -4.42
CA GLN A 927 27.34 -11.59 -4.82
C GLN A 927 27.39 -10.07 -4.67
N ARG A 928 26.31 -9.34 -4.99
CA ARG A 928 26.20 -7.91 -4.70
C ARG A 928 26.37 -7.63 -3.22
N ARG A 929 25.66 -8.36 -2.35
CA ARG A 929 25.78 -8.22 -0.88
C ARG A 929 27.19 -8.52 -0.37
N ARG A 930 27.86 -9.56 -0.90
CA ARG A 930 29.26 -9.88 -0.57
C ARG A 930 30.24 -8.78 -0.99
N ASN A 931 30.12 -8.27 -2.21
CA ASN A 931 30.97 -7.19 -2.71
C ASN A 931 30.84 -5.93 -1.84
N ARG A 932 29.62 -5.62 -1.39
CA ARG A 932 29.36 -4.51 -0.44
C ARG A 932 30.06 -4.76 0.90
N LEU A 933 29.90 -5.95 1.49
CA LEU A 933 30.54 -6.31 2.76
C LEU A 933 32.07 -6.19 2.69
N GLN A 934 32.69 -6.57 1.57
CA GLN A 934 34.14 -6.47 1.38
C GLN A 934 34.65 -5.03 1.33
N ARG A 935 33.84 -4.07 0.84
CA ARG A 935 34.21 -2.64 0.77
C ARG A 935 34.14 -1.94 2.13
N ARG A 936 33.30 -2.41 3.06
CA ARG A 936 33.12 -1.82 4.41
C ARG A 936 34.25 -2.20 5.39
N GLN A 937 35.50 -2.10 4.97
CA GLN A 937 36.71 -2.72 5.56
C GLN A 937 37.05 -2.43 7.06
N SER A 938 36.18 -1.83 7.87
CA SER A 938 36.45 -1.62 9.29
C SER A 938 35.17 -1.54 10.14
N ALA A 939 35.07 -2.49 11.07
CA ALA A 939 34.18 -2.56 12.24
C ALA A 939 32.69 -2.90 12.00
N GLY A 940 32.38 -4.20 12.21
CA GLY A 940 31.12 -4.66 12.79
C GLY A 940 29.90 -4.68 11.87
N ASP A 941 29.79 -5.71 11.03
CA ASP A 941 28.57 -5.93 10.25
C ASP A 941 28.07 -7.37 10.46
N THR A 942 27.76 -7.70 11.71
CA THR A 942 27.08 -8.95 12.08
C THR A 942 25.78 -9.10 11.27
N MET A 943 25.08 -7.98 11.07
CA MET A 943 23.82 -7.89 10.34
C MET A 943 23.98 -8.22 8.86
N ALA A 944 24.98 -7.64 8.16
CA ALA A 944 25.23 -8.02 6.77
C ALA A 944 25.69 -9.48 6.60
N ARG A 945 26.32 -10.08 7.62
CA ARG A 945 26.66 -11.52 7.60
C ARG A 945 25.44 -12.38 7.84
N GLU A 946 24.55 -11.99 8.74
CA GLU A 946 23.25 -12.62 8.97
C GLU A 946 22.38 -12.55 7.71
N ASP A 947 22.39 -11.41 7.01
CA ASP A 947 21.69 -11.23 5.73
C ASP A 947 22.15 -12.25 4.67
N ILE A 948 23.47 -12.42 4.54
CA ILE A 948 24.08 -13.40 3.63
C ILE A 948 23.71 -14.83 4.04
N ALA A 949 23.82 -15.15 5.33
CA ALA A 949 23.53 -16.49 5.84
C ALA A 949 22.07 -16.90 5.63
N LEU A 950 21.13 -15.95 5.75
CA LEU A 950 19.71 -16.20 5.54
C LEU A 950 19.39 -16.53 4.07
N ILE A 951 19.98 -15.82 3.11
CA ILE A 951 19.82 -16.15 1.68
C ILE A 951 20.50 -17.49 1.36
N GLU A 952 21.68 -17.75 1.93
CA GLU A 952 22.37 -19.03 1.78
C GLU A 952 21.53 -20.21 2.30
N SER A 953 20.76 -20.01 3.37
CA SER A 953 19.92 -21.07 3.95
C SER A 953 18.77 -21.52 3.06
N ILE A 954 18.26 -20.65 2.18
CA ILE A 954 17.14 -20.96 1.28
C ILE A 954 17.58 -21.42 -0.11
N LEU A 955 18.83 -21.20 -0.51
CA LEU A 955 19.34 -21.62 -1.83
C LEU A 955 19.09 -23.10 -2.14
N PRO A 956 19.33 -24.07 -1.22
CA PRO A 956 19.06 -25.48 -1.49
C PRO A 956 17.59 -25.75 -1.84
N SER A 957 16.66 -25.01 -1.24
CA SER A 957 15.22 -25.15 -1.51
C SER A 957 14.82 -24.69 -2.92
N ILE A 958 15.62 -23.80 -3.53
CA ILE A 958 15.44 -23.27 -4.89
C ILE A 958 16.16 -24.15 -5.92
N GLU A 959 17.37 -24.63 -5.58
CA GLU A 959 18.17 -25.51 -6.44
C GLU A 959 17.52 -26.88 -6.65
N SER A 960 16.75 -27.35 -5.66
CA SER A 960 16.03 -28.63 -5.68
C SER A 960 14.58 -28.43 -5.24
N PRO A 961 13.71 -27.83 -6.08
CA PRO A 961 12.32 -27.59 -5.70
C PRO A 961 11.54 -28.90 -5.56
N THR A 962 10.47 -28.85 -4.77
CA THR A 962 9.58 -30.00 -4.56
C THR A 962 8.55 -30.08 -5.69
N ILE A 963 8.47 -31.23 -6.36
CA ILE A 963 7.41 -31.56 -7.34
C ILE A 963 6.35 -32.42 -6.64
N ARG A 964 5.43 -31.75 -5.94
CA ARG A 964 4.36 -32.39 -5.16
C ARG A 964 3.19 -32.76 -6.05
N LEU A 965 2.69 -33.98 -5.89
CA LEU A 965 1.43 -34.41 -6.51
C LEU A 965 0.26 -33.96 -5.64
N ASP A 966 -0.61 -33.10 -6.15
CA ASP A 966 -1.79 -32.62 -5.42
C ASP A 966 -3.05 -33.44 -5.70
N ALA A 967 -3.16 -33.98 -6.92
CA ALA A 967 -4.27 -34.85 -7.28
C ALA A 967 -3.92 -35.83 -8.39
N MET A 968 -4.54 -37.01 -8.34
CA MET A 968 -4.45 -38.05 -9.37
C MET A 968 -5.81 -38.66 -9.70
N GLY A 969 -6.18 -38.61 -10.97
CA GLY A 969 -7.40 -39.21 -11.49
C GLY A 969 -7.12 -40.30 -12.49
N CYS A 970 -7.94 -41.35 -12.51
CA CYS A 970 -7.95 -42.37 -13.56
C CYS A 970 -9.21 -42.21 -14.42
N PHE A 971 -9.04 -42.19 -15.73
CA PHE A 971 -10.10 -42.19 -16.73
C PHE A 971 -10.17 -43.53 -17.44
N ILE A 972 -11.37 -44.03 -17.65
CA ILE A 972 -11.67 -45.12 -18.57
C ILE A 972 -12.60 -44.59 -19.64
N LEU A 973 -12.17 -44.61 -20.89
CA LEU A 973 -12.96 -44.20 -22.04
C LEU A 973 -13.41 -45.43 -22.82
N GLY A 974 -14.68 -45.44 -23.22
CA GLY A 974 -15.23 -46.56 -23.97
C GLY A 974 -16.67 -46.29 -24.41
N PRO A 975 -17.35 -47.28 -25.00
CA PRO A 975 -18.74 -47.15 -25.41
C PRO A 975 -19.68 -46.98 -24.20
N ALA A 976 -20.92 -46.56 -24.44
CA ALA A 976 -21.92 -46.42 -23.38
C ALA A 976 -22.23 -47.76 -22.68
N ILE A 977 -22.05 -47.81 -21.35
CA ILE A 977 -22.40 -48.99 -20.55
C ILE A 977 -23.92 -49.04 -20.36
N THR A 978 -24.56 -50.12 -20.80
CA THR A 978 -25.98 -50.37 -20.52
C THR A 978 -26.17 -50.79 -19.06
N ARG A 979 -27.00 -50.05 -18.31
CA ARG A 979 -27.30 -50.22 -16.87
C ARG A 979 -27.83 -51.60 -16.44
N THR A 980 -27.96 -52.57 -17.35
CA THR A 980 -28.58 -53.87 -17.11
C THR A 980 -27.64 -54.93 -16.52
N VAL A 981 -26.32 -54.72 -16.47
CA VAL A 981 -25.38 -55.78 -16.08
C VAL A 981 -24.85 -55.64 -14.63
N HIS A 982 -24.69 -54.42 -14.09
CA HIS A 982 -24.18 -54.20 -12.73
C HIS A 982 -24.97 -53.08 -12.04
N GLY A 983 -25.89 -53.47 -11.15
CA GLY A 983 -26.83 -52.59 -10.43
C GLY A 983 -26.25 -51.83 -9.25
#